data_AF-A0A2Z4LAN8-F1
#
_entry.id   AF-A0A2Z4LAN8-F1
#
_cell.length_a   1.000
_cell.length_b   1.000
_cell.length_c   1.000
_cell.angle_alpha   90.00
_cell.angle_beta   90.00
_cell.angle_gamma   90.00
#
_symmetry.space_group_name_H-M   'P 1'
#
loop_
_entity.id
_entity.type
_entity.pdbx_description
1 polymer ?
#
loop_
_entity_poly.entity_id
_entity_poly.type
_entity_poly.pdbx_seq_one_letter_code
_entity_poly.pdbx_strand_id
1 'polypeptide(L)'
;MVLLSVSLVSANDEVDTLDTHDVDKLSTNMEDNTLNREDNSNIIKDDNNDLNAKTDESSSEEVKYTSDKNDSLKTASKKIEPTIRLSDYSIYRNQTTTFYARIMDENATGTAIFKINGITISDKLNVQNGIASTDFTVPVNWGLQTHTLTFVYAGNDIYKEARVNSTLTLEYDLDRLDANLKSSNYVAKYNQTVRLEVTLNKSATGKVAFKLKNKTIAIVDVGNGGAYYDFELKTITPNRYRLSVVYSGDWKFAEKRLNYNLTVIKINTKITTKNVTSKAGAQTIFTAKVVDEYNNNVTKTNVSFKLNAGSIGVVETDEYGIAILNTTTDYRLDKTNYTITAVVGANAIREANSTTAVLTMKQLKTKTQVSDINAKPGDKVTLSTSVADENGNPVLNGYVTVYVNSKKYTQINVKDGFARCSYSIPANMAGNLNLSSIYTGTWKYANSNSTGAIAITKLATKTRAGNVLTKPGFSSEFSANVTDQNQKNVNEGVVVFKLNGKVVGNATVKNGQAILKYADPLTAAGKYRINANYLGTDLYKESADENIYNVSQLKVVMSADNYSTVVGKTVTLKVNLLDESRYVVNNGTVRFYVNNTYIGNASVVKGVAQINFTPSLKYESKQVRYTANYTKNNYYLNATTYANLTITKQLEVYVSPNGNDNNFGNKTHPFKTISHAINHVALLGTINLAKGTYKENGILVNNSVKIIGTGVNDCIIDGSSSKMIFNASIEKYSLELQRVCLQNGKSSIPNTAGAIYSAGMLITNGVKFLNNAATGSNSAGAIYSLGSLNITGSTFINNTLTAPNAEGAVIRTINNNTTVIASTFMDNAAKGNMVAGGGAIYAQRVSLIIMNTTFNKNTATARNVTGGTLKIVNSTASIYNVRILNSNANATENAMGGSICDLSSNMELNNVTVQNSLIDAKSIASGGVIYLESAQMEITNSKFLNSRLKATNAMGGVISTYYGLTTIRGSDFELTNIASTNNSYGGVIYHTLGTLYTINTKFNNTLSKASTVYGGSIYFSGTTLKLNHTNITQSVINATSTGLAGALYSEANAEIEASNFINNKASGKSVGGGAIATLGNLVITKTNFISNNASNVGNAITGVQKLITINGNYWGSSSPNWKNELKGINEPTSYSKTQIIN
;
A
#
# COMPACT_ATOMS: atom_id res chain seq x y z
N MET A 1 6.29 0.41 -32.02
CA MET A 1 6.86 -0.49 -31.00
C MET A 1 8.27 -0.04 -30.70
N VAL A 2 8.45 0.81 -29.69
CA VAL A 2 9.75 1.21 -29.13
C VAL A 2 9.55 1.24 -27.62
N LEU A 3 10.40 0.56 -26.86
CA LEU A 3 10.28 0.42 -25.41
C LEU A 3 11.27 1.35 -24.71
N LEU A 4 10.75 2.23 -23.86
CA LEU A 4 11.56 2.98 -22.91
C LEU A 4 11.81 2.11 -21.70
N SER A 5 13.04 1.62 -21.54
CA SER A 5 13.55 1.11 -20.27
C SER A 5 13.74 2.30 -19.32
N VAL A 6 12.87 2.41 -18.31
CA VAL A 6 13.02 3.43 -17.26
C VAL A 6 14.01 2.91 -16.21
N SER A 7 15.00 3.74 -15.88
CA SER A 7 16.01 3.43 -14.87
C SER A 7 15.42 3.42 -13.46
N LEU A 8 15.58 2.31 -12.75
CA LEU A 8 15.42 2.24 -11.30
C LEU A 8 16.67 2.84 -10.64
N VAL A 9 16.54 4.05 -10.09
CA VAL A 9 17.55 4.63 -9.21
C VAL A 9 17.37 4.02 -7.82
N SER A 10 18.20 3.03 -7.48
CA SER A 10 18.40 2.64 -6.09
C SER A 10 19.24 3.71 -5.40
N ALA A 11 18.71 4.31 -4.34
CA ALA A 11 19.54 5.11 -3.45
C ALA A 11 20.41 4.17 -2.61
N ASN A 12 21.73 4.34 -2.68
CA ASN A 12 22.63 3.84 -1.65
C ASN A 12 22.65 4.87 -0.52
N ASP A 13 22.23 4.48 0.68
CA ASP A 13 22.58 5.22 1.89
C ASP A 13 23.94 4.70 2.36
N GLU A 14 24.99 5.50 2.13
CA GLU A 14 26.27 5.32 2.84
C GLU A 14 26.11 5.88 4.26
N VAL A 15 26.39 5.04 5.26
CA VAL A 15 26.65 5.50 6.63
C VAL A 15 27.97 4.88 7.07
N ASP A 16 28.98 5.75 7.15
CA ASP A 16 30.33 5.40 7.57
C ASP A 16 30.43 5.26 9.09
N THR A 17 31.06 4.19 9.57
CA THR A 17 31.46 4.02 10.98
C THR A 17 32.79 3.28 11.07
N LEU A 18 33.87 4.02 10.93
CA LEU A 18 35.21 3.63 11.35
C LEU A 18 35.33 3.62 12.88
N ASP A 19 35.77 2.49 13.45
CA ASP A 19 36.83 2.44 14.48
C ASP A 19 37.28 0.97 14.64
N THR A 20 38.42 0.60 14.08
CA THR A 20 39.76 0.54 14.73
C THR A 20 39.89 -0.52 15.84
N HIS A 21 40.83 -1.45 15.63
CA HIS A 21 41.71 -1.94 16.69
C HIS A 21 43.12 -2.06 16.12
N ASP A 22 43.94 -1.12 16.57
CA ASP A 22 45.39 -0.95 16.35
C ASP A 22 46.12 -1.67 17.53
N VAL A 23 47.43 -1.94 17.62
CA VAL A 23 48.65 -1.46 16.94
C VAL A 23 49.74 -2.58 17.07
N ASP A 24 50.84 -2.50 16.30
CA ASP A 24 52.25 -2.83 16.66
C ASP A 24 52.61 -4.18 17.39
N LYS A 25 53.74 -4.88 17.09
CA LYS A 25 55.07 -4.37 16.68
C LYS A 25 56.02 -5.49 16.19
N LEU A 26 57.08 -5.07 15.47
CA LEU A 26 58.43 -5.68 15.34
C LEU A 26 58.67 -7.02 14.57
N SER A 27 59.14 -6.87 13.32
CA SER A 27 60.32 -7.52 12.68
C SER A 27 60.46 -9.07 12.68
N THR A 28 60.63 -9.74 11.53
CA THR A 28 61.88 -9.66 10.71
C THR A 28 61.74 -10.23 9.27
N ASN A 29 62.71 -9.84 8.41
CA ASN A 29 63.25 -10.51 7.21
C ASN A 29 62.54 -10.46 5.82
N MET A 30 63.33 -9.93 4.87
CA MET A 30 63.48 -10.28 3.44
C MET A 30 62.54 -9.66 2.39
N GLU A 31 62.96 -8.45 2.01
CA GLU A 31 62.95 -7.83 0.67
C GLU A 31 63.82 -8.68 -0.33
N ASP A 32 63.93 -8.43 -1.65
CA ASP A 32 63.31 -7.37 -2.47
C ASP A 32 63.13 -7.75 -3.97
N ASN A 33 62.44 -6.83 -4.67
CA ASN A 33 62.36 -6.46 -6.09
C ASN A 33 63.18 -7.11 -7.22
N THR A 34 62.56 -6.94 -8.40
CA THR A 34 63.07 -6.93 -9.77
C THR A 34 64.39 -6.19 -10.03
N LEU A 35 65.11 -6.57 -11.11
CA LEU A 35 65.52 -5.78 -12.30
C LEU A 35 66.09 -6.79 -13.35
N ASN A 36 66.01 -6.63 -14.70
CA ASN A 36 66.67 -5.67 -15.60
C ASN A 36 68.23 -5.78 -15.56
N ARG A 37 69.00 -5.69 -16.66
CA ARG A 37 68.73 -5.32 -18.08
C ARG A 37 69.97 -5.64 -18.96
N GLU A 38 69.93 -5.25 -20.24
CA GLU A 38 71.08 -5.02 -21.15
C GLU A 38 71.87 -6.29 -21.59
N ASP A 39 72.42 -6.45 -22.80
CA ASP A 39 72.39 -5.64 -24.04
C ASP A 39 72.74 -6.56 -25.25
N ASN A 40 72.71 -6.22 -26.55
CA ASN A 40 72.62 -4.92 -27.25
C ASN A 40 72.11 -5.10 -28.71
N SER A 41 71.55 -4.03 -29.32
CA SER A 41 71.56 -3.73 -30.78
C SER A 41 70.75 -4.64 -31.75
N ASN A 42 70.20 -4.18 -32.90
CA ASN A 42 70.06 -2.81 -33.44
C ASN A 42 69.01 -2.72 -34.59
N ILE A 43 68.28 -1.59 -34.68
CA ILE A 43 67.92 -0.82 -35.91
C ILE A 43 67.08 -1.49 -37.05
N ILE A 44 66.07 -0.88 -37.70
CA ILE A 44 65.27 0.37 -37.49
C ILE A 44 64.12 0.47 -38.55
N LYS A 45 63.07 1.29 -38.32
CA LYS A 45 62.11 1.90 -39.30
C LYS A 45 61.12 1.02 -40.11
N ASP A 46 60.08 1.55 -40.78
CA ASP A 46 59.12 2.67 -40.48
C ASP A 46 57.92 2.61 -41.48
N ASP A 47 56.76 3.09 -41.03
CA ASP A 47 55.71 3.87 -41.72
C ASP A 47 55.53 3.96 -43.27
N ASN A 48 54.27 3.72 -43.66
CA ASN A 48 53.39 4.55 -44.54
C ASN A 48 53.50 4.60 -46.09
N ASN A 49 52.28 4.71 -46.67
CA ASN A 49 51.87 5.31 -47.96
C ASN A 49 52.34 4.74 -49.31
N ASP A 50 51.46 3.92 -49.91
CA ASP A 50 50.59 4.32 -51.03
C ASP A 50 51.17 5.20 -52.16
N LEU A 51 51.34 4.65 -53.38
CA LEU A 51 50.62 5.14 -54.59
C LEU A 51 50.85 4.30 -55.88
N ASN A 52 49.96 4.51 -56.85
CA ASN A 52 49.80 3.78 -58.13
C ASN A 52 50.85 4.01 -59.22
N ALA A 53 51.24 2.94 -59.94
CA ALA A 53 51.27 2.82 -61.43
C ALA A 53 51.51 1.33 -61.78
N LYS A 54 50.77 0.57 -62.61
CA LYS A 54 50.12 0.74 -63.94
C LYS A 54 51.04 0.78 -65.17
N THR A 55 51.43 -0.41 -65.66
CA THR A 55 51.38 -0.96 -67.04
C THR A 55 51.97 -2.39 -66.96
N ASP A 56 51.36 -3.51 -67.38
CA ASP A 56 50.65 -3.91 -68.61
C ASP A 56 51.54 -4.21 -69.83
N GLU A 57 51.12 -5.24 -70.59
CA GLU A 57 51.67 -5.80 -71.85
C GLU A 57 53.03 -6.53 -71.74
N SER A 58 53.10 -7.88 -71.86
CA SER A 58 53.08 -8.76 -73.05
C SER A 58 54.50 -8.98 -73.67
N SER A 59 54.88 -10.12 -74.28
CA SER A 59 54.21 -11.39 -74.60
C SER A 59 55.22 -12.55 -74.78
N SER A 60 54.71 -13.81 -74.81
CA SER A 60 55.19 -14.95 -75.64
C SER A 60 56.61 -15.59 -75.45
N GLU A 61 56.74 -16.79 -76.04
CA GLU A 61 57.98 -17.56 -76.39
C GLU A 61 58.80 -18.30 -75.29
N GLU A 62 58.36 -19.53 -75.04
CA GLU A 62 59.10 -20.81 -75.25
C GLU A 62 60.40 -21.26 -74.51
N VAL A 63 60.34 -22.55 -74.14
CA VAL A 63 61.41 -23.58 -74.02
C VAL A 63 62.36 -23.58 -72.78
N LYS A 64 62.55 -24.81 -72.25
CA LYS A 64 63.42 -25.18 -71.11
C LYS A 64 64.73 -25.80 -71.61
N TYR A 65 65.76 -25.84 -70.75
CA TYR A 65 66.62 -27.04 -70.62
C TYR A 65 67.09 -27.27 -69.17
N THR A 66 67.51 -28.50 -68.87
CA THR A 66 67.90 -28.98 -67.53
C THR A 66 69.38 -29.31 -67.43
N SER A 67 69.98 -29.17 -66.25
CA SER A 67 71.35 -29.61 -65.96
C SER A 67 71.44 -31.11 -65.65
N ASP A 68 72.35 -31.81 -66.33
CA ASP A 68 73.07 -33.00 -65.84
C ASP A 68 74.33 -33.16 -66.70
N LYS A 69 75.48 -33.49 -66.11
CA LYS A 69 76.66 -33.95 -66.86
C LYS A 69 77.04 -35.32 -66.32
N ASN A 70 76.71 -36.34 -67.10
CA ASN A 70 76.93 -37.74 -66.76
C ASN A 70 77.88 -38.35 -67.80
N ASP A 71 78.88 -39.12 -67.36
CA ASP A 71 79.34 -40.23 -68.19
C ASP A 71 79.99 -41.37 -67.38
N SER A 72 79.27 -42.50 -67.29
CA SER A 72 79.83 -43.75 -67.81
C SER A 72 78.70 -44.72 -68.18
N LEU A 73 78.39 -44.78 -69.47
CA LEU A 73 77.94 -46.01 -70.17
C LEU A 73 76.78 -46.82 -69.53
N LYS A 74 75.54 -46.35 -69.73
CA LYS A 74 74.40 -47.20 -70.17
C LYS A 74 73.22 -46.34 -70.62
N THR A 75 72.69 -46.62 -71.81
CA THR A 75 71.60 -45.88 -72.44
C THR A 75 70.25 -46.22 -71.82
N ALA A 76 69.58 -45.22 -71.24
CA ALA A 76 68.21 -45.30 -70.72
C ALA A 76 67.45 -43.98 -71.00
N SER A 77 66.20 -44.07 -71.42
CA SER A 77 65.39 -42.93 -71.88
C SER A 77 64.75 -42.13 -70.73
N LYS A 78 64.84 -40.79 -70.79
CA LYS A 78 64.22 -39.85 -69.84
C LYS A 78 62.77 -39.58 -70.26
N LYS A 79 61.79 -39.83 -69.38
CA LYS A 79 60.34 -39.76 -69.65
C LYS A 79 59.73 -38.37 -69.32
N ILE A 80 58.67 -37.99 -70.03
CA ILE A 80 58.05 -36.65 -70.08
C ILE A 80 56.79 -36.56 -69.18
N GLU A 81 56.38 -35.34 -68.79
CA GLU A 81 55.06 -35.09 -68.19
C GLU A 81 53.95 -35.11 -69.26
N PRO A 82 52.89 -35.94 -69.12
CA PRO A 82 51.76 -35.96 -70.04
C PRO A 82 50.76 -34.82 -69.76
N THR A 83 50.21 -34.22 -70.80
CA THR A 83 49.20 -33.14 -70.68
C THR A 83 47.80 -33.74 -70.64
N ILE A 84 47.21 -33.86 -69.45
CA ILE A 84 45.91 -34.50 -69.26
C ILE A 84 44.80 -33.45 -69.04
N ARG A 85 43.72 -33.54 -69.83
CA ARG A 85 42.44 -32.86 -69.60
C ARG A 85 41.42 -33.83 -69.03
N LEU A 86 40.83 -33.46 -67.90
CA LEU A 86 39.66 -34.08 -67.29
C LEU A 86 38.59 -32.99 -67.17
N SER A 87 37.41 -33.24 -67.72
CA SER A 87 36.28 -32.31 -67.64
C SER A 87 35.54 -32.45 -66.31
N ASP A 88 34.95 -31.36 -65.81
CA ASP A 88 33.94 -31.43 -64.75
C ASP A 88 32.67 -32.12 -65.28
N TYR A 89 32.01 -32.89 -64.43
CA TYR A 89 30.79 -33.63 -64.77
C TYR A 89 29.64 -33.27 -63.82
N SER A 90 28.46 -33.00 -64.39
CA SER A 90 27.19 -32.98 -63.65
C SER A 90 26.37 -34.22 -64.02
N ILE A 91 25.86 -34.94 -63.02
CA ILE A 91 25.05 -36.15 -63.23
C ILE A 91 23.98 -36.29 -62.13
N TYR A 92 22.83 -36.87 -62.48
CA TYR A 92 21.79 -37.23 -61.52
C TYR A 92 22.13 -38.55 -60.81
N ARG A 93 21.58 -38.77 -59.62
CA ARG A 93 21.74 -40.03 -58.88
C ARG A 93 21.06 -41.18 -59.61
N ASN A 94 21.61 -42.39 -59.50
CA ASN A 94 21.18 -43.60 -60.22
C ASN A 94 21.29 -43.53 -61.76
N GLN A 95 21.92 -42.51 -62.32
CA GLN A 95 22.33 -42.51 -63.72
C GLN A 95 23.77 -43.01 -63.86
N THR A 96 24.07 -43.56 -65.03
CA THR A 96 25.43 -43.87 -65.48
C THR A 96 25.91 -42.76 -66.40
N THR A 97 27.15 -42.29 -66.19
CA THR A 97 27.84 -41.44 -67.17
C THR A 97 29.21 -42.01 -67.46
N THR A 98 29.72 -41.75 -68.66
CA THR A 98 31.08 -42.09 -69.05
C THR A 98 32.01 -40.93 -68.68
N PHE A 99 32.89 -41.14 -67.70
CA PHE A 99 33.98 -40.21 -67.43
C PHE A 99 35.09 -40.41 -68.45
N TYR A 100 35.31 -39.41 -69.29
CA TYR A 100 36.45 -39.30 -70.20
C TYR A 100 37.56 -38.45 -69.59
N ALA A 101 38.78 -38.95 -69.70
CA ALA A 101 40.01 -38.19 -69.56
C ALA A 101 40.77 -38.29 -70.88
N ARG A 102 41.24 -37.14 -71.40
CA ARG A 102 42.05 -37.10 -72.61
C ARG A 102 43.45 -36.62 -72.27
N ILE A 103 44.42 -37.52 -72.46
CA ILE A 103 45.81 -37.17 -72.60
C ILE A 103 45.95 -36.56 -74.01
N MET A 104 46.45 -35.34 -74.09
CA MET A 104 46.54 -34.58 -75.34
C MET A 104 47.71 -35.04 -76.22
N ASP A 105 48.63 -35.81 -75.64
CA ASP A 105 49.79 -36.43 -76.28
C ASP A 105 49.42 -37.65 -77.13
N GLU A 106 49.68 -37.59 -78.44
CA GLU A 106 49.27 -38.62 -79.40
C GLU A 106 49.92 -40.00 -79.15
N ASN A 107 51.09 -40.03 -78.52
CA ASN A 107 51.84 -41.25 -78.19
C ASN A 107 51.58 -41.77 -76.76
N ALA A 108 50.52 -41.30 -76.09
CA ALA A 108 50.13 -41.78 -74.77
C ALA A 108 49.39 -43.14 -74.85
N THR A 109 49.99 -44.15 -74.22
CA THR A 109 49.52 -45.55 -74.15
C THR A 109 49.73 -46.08 -72.73
N GLY A 110 49.43 -47.34 -72.43
CA GLY A 110 49.61 -47.91 -71.08
C GLY A 110 48.32 -47.87 -70.26
N THR A 111 48.41 -47.81 -68.93
CA THR A 111 47.22 -47.99 -68.06
C THR A 111 46.83 -46.74 -67.25
N ALA A 112 45.54 -46.62 -66.95
CA ALA A 112 44.98 -45.56 -66.11
C ALA A 112 43.80 -46.06 -65.26
N ILE A 113 43.42 -45.29 -64.24
CA ILE A 113 42.22 -45.50 -63.41
C ILE A 113 41.53 -44.17 -63.10
N PHE A 114 40.22 -44.21 -62.90
CA PHE A 114 39.49 -43.12 -62.26
C PHE A 114 39.28 -43.38 -60.77
N LYS A 115 39.20 -42.31 -60.00
CA LYS A 115 38.88 -42.31 -58.57
C LYS A 115 37.84 -41.24 -58.27
N ILE A 116 36.97 -41.47 -57.29
CA ILE A 116 36.15 -40.41 -56.70
C ILE A 116 36.47 -40.33 -55.21
N ASN A 117 36.72 -39.12 -54.71
CA ASN A 117 37.18 -38.84 -53.33
C ASN A 117 38.35 -39.75 -52.90
N GLY A 118 39.26 -40.07 -53.85
CA GLY A 118 40.41 -40.96 -53.65
C GLY A 118 40.14 -42.46 -53.79
N ILE A 119 38.89 -42.91 -53.70
CA ILE A 119 38.49 -44.32 -53.88
C ILE A 119 38.51 -44.65 -55.38
N THR A 120 39.15 -45.75 -55.78
CA THR A 120 39.16 -46.21 -57.18
C THR A 120 37.77 -46.67 -57.61
N ILE A 121 37.30 -46.20 -58.77
CA ILE A 121 35.96 -46.48 -59.31
C ILE A 121 35.96 -47.22 -60.65
N SER A 122 37.14 -47.44 -61.26
CA SER A 122 37.30 -48.21 -62.49
C SER A 122 38.32 -49.32 -62.30
N ASP A 123 38.23 -50.37 -63.11
CA ASP A 123 39.36 -51.26 -63.38
C ASP A 123 40.52 -50.50 -64.06
N LYS A 124 41.65 -51.20 -64.27
CA LYS A 124 42.77 -50.67 -65.07
C LYS A 124 42.35 -50.53 -66.53
N LEU A 125 42.11 -49.30 -66.95
CA LEU A 125 41.80 -48.92 -68.32
C LEU A 125 43.07 -48.89 -69.15
N ASN A 126 43.02 -49.36 -70.40
CA ASN A 126 44.10 -49.12 -71.37
C ASN A 126 43.88 -47.77 -72.06
N VAL A 127 44.90 -46.91 -72.06
CA VAL A 127 44.90 -45.68 -72.86
C VAL A 127 45.17 -46.05 -74.31
N GLN A 128 44.28 -45.68 -75.22
CA GLN A 128 44.48 -45.81 -76.67
C GLN A 128 44.12 -44.47 -77.34
N ASN A 129 44.94 -44.03 -78.30
CA ASN A 129 44.82 -42.75 -78.99
C ASN A 129 44.63 -41.54 -78.03
N GLY A 130 45.34 -41.56 -76.89
CA GLY A 130 45.29 -40.53 -75.85
C GLY A 130 43.99 -40.48 -75.02
N ILE A 131 43.03 -41.38 -75.21
CA ILE A 131 41.74 -41.36 -74.48
C ILE A 131 41.67 -42.55 -73.50
N ALA A 132 41.16 -42.28 -72.31
CA ALA A 132 40.70 -43.29 -71.36
C ALA A 132 39.30 -42.92 -70.86
N SER A 133 38.44 -43.92 -70.74
CA SER A 133 37.03 -43.75 -70.36
C SER A 133 36.55 -44.86 -69.44
N THR A 134 35.79 -44.51 -68.40
CA THR A 134 35.02 -45.49 -67.60
C THR A 134 33.57 -45.05 -67.51
N ASP A 135 32.66 -46.01 -67.56
CA ASP A 135 31.30 -45.78 -67.09
C ASP A 135 31.29 -45.80 -65.55
N PHE A 136 30.46 -44.96 -64.95
CA PHE A 136 30.20 -44.96 -63.51
C PHE A 136 28.74 -44.62 -63.23
N THR A 137 28.07 -45.49 -62.47
CA THR A 137 26.70 -45.27 -61.99
C THR A 137 26.73 -44.68 -60.59
N VAL A 138 26.20 -43.46 -60.41
CA VAL A 138 26.22 -42.80 -59.10
C VAL A 138 25.23 -43.46 -58.14
N PRO A 139 25.69 -43.97 -56.97
CA PRO A 139 24.79 -44.57 -55.98
C PRO A 139 23.79 -43.56 -55.38
N VAL A 140 22.53 -44.00 -55.21
CA VAL A 140 21.41 -43.20 -54.67
C VAL A 140 21.65 -42.63 -53.26
N ASN A 141 22.60 -43.17 -52.51
CA ASN A 141 22.90 -42.79 -51.12
C ASN A 141 24.05 -41.78 -50.98
N TRP A 142 24.60 -41.23 -52.07
CA TRP A 142 25.65 -40.21 -51.99
C TRP A 142 25.07 -38.85 -51.57
N GLY A 143 25.38 -38.46 -50.32
CA GLY A 143 24.77 -37.33 -49.62
C GLY A 143 25.45 -35.96 -49.77
N LEU A 144 26.63 -35.89 -50.40
CA LEU A 144 27.24 -34.60 -50.78
C LEU A 144 26.74 -34.18 -52.17
N GLN A 145 26.78 -32.88 -52.45
CA GLN A 145 26.47 -32.36 -53.79
C GLN A 145 27.70 -32.34 -54.70
N THR A 146 28.91 -32.21 -54.15
CA THR A 146 30.16 -32.16 -54.91
C THR A 146 31.15 -33.20 -54.41
N HIS A 147 31.85 -33.83 -55.35
CA HIS A 147 32.85 -34.87 -55.13
C HIS A 147 34.08 -34.58 -56.01
N THR A 148 35.28 -34.95 -55.56
CA THR A 148 36.49 -34.83 -56.37
C THR A 148 36.61 -36.05 -57.29
N LEU A 149 36.52 -35.85 -58.59
CA LEU A 149 36.88 -36.85 -59.61
C LEU A 149 38.38 -36.71 -59.89
N THR A 150 39.14 -37.79 -59.73
CA THR A 150 40.57 -37.84 -60.03
C THR A 150 40.82 -38.86 -61.13
N PHE A 151 41.52 -38.46 -62.19
CA PHE A 151 42.11 -39.40 -63.13
C PHE A 151 43.58 -39.63 -62.80
N VAL A 152 44.01 -40.89 -62.85
CA VAL A 152 45.38 -41.33 -62.55
C VAL A 152 45.89 -42.15 -63.73
N TYR A 153 46.87 -41.63 -64.44
CA TYR A 153 47.56 -42.31 -65.54
C TYR A 153 48.91 -42.83 -65.05
N ALA A 154 49.21 -44.11 -65.28
CA ALA A 154 50.39 -44.79 -64.74
C ALA A 154 51.70 -44.50 -65.50
N GLY A 155 51.64 -43.81 -66.65
CA GLY A 155 52.77 -43.66 -67.56
C GLY A 155 52.93 -44.82 -68.55
N ASN A 156 53.90 -44.65 -69.45
CA ASN A 156 54.37 -45.65 -70.41
C ASN A 156 55.89 -45.50 -70.61
N ASP A 157 56.43 -45.89 -71.77
CA ASP A 157 57.87 -45.74 -72.05
C ASP A 157 58.32 -44.35 -72.54
N ILE A 158 57.38 -43.43 -72.70
CA ILE A 158 57.64 -42.03 -73.09
C ILE A 158 57.21 -41.05 -71.98
N TYR A 159 56.15 -41.37 -71.22
CA TYR A 159 55.53 -40.48 -70.22
C TYR A 159 55.52 -41.07 -68.80
N LYS A 160 55.59 -40.22 -67.77
CA LYS A 160 55.54 -40.63 -66.35
C LYS A 160 54.11 -40.84 -65.82
N GLU A 161 53.99 -41.32 -64.58
CA GLU A 161 52.72 -41.29 -63.83
C GLU A 161 52.30 -39.82 -63.58
N ALA A 162 51.03 -39.51 -63.87
CA ALA A 162 50.45 -38.18 -63.63
C ALA A 162 49.00 -38.29 -63.13
N ARG A 163 48.54 -37.25 -62.43
CA ARG A 163 47.21 -37.20 -61.79
C ARG A 163 46.57 -35.84 -61.98
N VAL A 164 45.29 -35.82 -62.36
CA VAL A 164 44.50 -34.59 -62.52
C VAL A 164 43.18 -34.71 -61.76
N ASN A 165 42.77 -33.62 -61.11
CA ASN A 165 41.53 -33.52 -60.35
C ASN A 165 40.52 -32.63 -61.10
N SER A 166 39.24 -32.90 -60.85
CA SER A 166 38.07 -32.24 -61.42
C SER A 166 36.87 -32.43 -60.46
N THR A 167 35.78 -31.71 -60.69
CA THR A 167 34.55 -31.77 -59.88
C THR A 167 33.51 -32.67 -60.53
N LEU A 168 33.01 -33.64 -59.75
CA LEU A 168 31.75 -34.34 -60.02
C LEU A 168 30.65 -33.70 -59.16
N THR A 169 29.68 -33.07 -59.81
CA THR A 169 28.49 -32.49 -59.18
C THR A 169 27.31 -33.45 -59.33
N LEU A 170 26.60 -33.69 -58.23
CA LEU A 170 25.41 -34.53 -58.19
C LEU A 170 24.14 -33.69 -58.20
N GLU A 171 23.47 -33.68 -59.34
CA GLU A 171 22.25 -32.90 -59.56
C GLU A 171 21.07 -33.38 -58.71
N TYR A 172 20.09 -32.49 -58.56
CA TYR A 172 18.78 -32.78 -57.97
C TYR A 172 17.86 -33.39 -59.03
N ASP A 173 16.91 -34.26 -58.65
CA ASP A 173 15.91 -34.81 -59.57
C ASP A 173 15.17 -33.66 -60.30
N LEU A 174 14.94 -33.79 -61.61
CA LEU A 174 14.24 -32.76 -62.40
C LEU A 174 12.81 -32.50 -61.85
N ASP A 175 12.12 -33.56 -61.44
CA ASP A 175 10.76 -33.54 -60.91
C ASP A 175 10.72 -33.73 -59.37
N ARG A 176 11.49 -32.92 -58.62
CA ARG A 176 11.53 -32.97 -57.14
C ARG A 176 10.14 -33.03 -56.51
N LEU A 177 9.87 -34.13 -55.81
CA LEU A 177 8.55 -34.45 -55.28
C LEU A 177 8.20 -33.62 -54.03
N ASP A 178 6.91 -33.54 -53.73
CA ASP A 178 6.43 -32.98 -52.46
C ASP A 178 6.78 -33.92 -51.29
N ALA A 179 7.56 -33.42 -50.34
CA ALA A 179 7.93 -34.12 -49.11
C ALA A 179 6.73 -34.51 -48.22
N ASN A 180 5.51 -34.10 -48.56
CA ASN A 180 4.27 -34.34 -47.82
C ASN A 180 4.30 -33.82 -46.37
N LEU A 181 5.01 -32.71 -46.19
CA LEU A 181 5.27 -32.01 -44.93
C LEU A 181 3.99 -31.72 -44.13
N LYS A 182 3.80 -32.39 -42.99
CA LYS A 182 2.61 -32.31 -42.12
C LYS A 182 3.01 -32.10 -40.66
N SER A 183 2.26 -31.25 -39.95
CA SER A 183 2.37 -30.96 -38.51
C SER A 183 1.03 -30.41 -38.01
N SER A 184 0.80 -30.43 -36.70
CA SER A 184 -0.45 -30.00 -36.04
C SER A 184 -0.31 -28.61 -35.40
N ASN A 185 -1.42 -28.06 -34.88
CA ASN A 185 -1.34 -26.93 -33.96
C ASN A 185 -1.12 -27.46 -32.54
N TYR A 186 -0.21 -26.85 -31.80
CA TYR A 186 0.12 -27.21 -30.43
C TYR A 186 -0.61 -26.28 -29.44
N VAL A 187 -1.12 -26.86 -28.36
CA VAL A 187 -1.63 -26.12 -27.20
C VAL A 187 -0.98 -26.75 -25.96
N ALA A 188 -0.30 -25.94 -25.17
CA ALA A 188 0.46 -26.39 -24.00
C ALA A 188 0.54 -25.28 -22.97
N LYS A 189 0.80 -25.63 -21.70
CA LYS A 189 0.86 -24.67 -20.61
C LYS A 189 2.27 -24.09 -20.44
N TYR A 190 2.36 -22.90 -19.87
CA TYR A 190 3.63 -22.34 -19.42
C TYR A 190 4.39 -23.32 -18.50
N ASN A 191 5.73 -23.25 -18.57
CA ASN A 191 6.66 -24.14 -17.88
C ASN A 191 6.56 -25.64 -18.24
N GLN A 192 5.84 -26.02 -19.30
CA GLN A 192 5.95 -27.35 -19.91
C GLN A 192 7.00 -27.36 -21.03
N THR A 193 7.43 -28.56 -21.43
CA THR A 193 8.13 -28.80 -22.69
C THR A 193 7.13 -29.30 -23.72
N VAL A 194 7.15 -28.74 -24.93
CA VAL A 194 6.30 -29.20 -26.04
C VAL A 194 7.16 -29.84 -27.13
N ARG A 195 6.82 -31.07 -27.51
CA ARG A 195 7.46 -31.74 -28.64
C ARG A 195 6.87 -31.20 -29.95
N LEU A 196 7.63 -30.36 -30.64
CA LEU A 196 7.29 -29.87 -31.96
C LEU A 196 7.70 -30.92 -32.99
N GLU A 197 6.74 -31.56 -33.65
CA GLU A 197 6.97 -32.64 -34.60
C GLU A 197 6.61 -32.21 -36.02
N VAL A 198 7.30 -32.78 -36.99
CA VAL A 198 6.89 -32.74 -38.40
C VAL A 198 7.10 -34.10 -39.03
N THR A 199 6.12 -34.57 -39.79
CA THR A 199 6.19 -35.79 -40.59
C THR A 199 6.42 -35.43 -42.07
N LEU A 200 7.23 -36.24 -42.73
CA LEU A 200 7.62 -36.16 -44.14
C LEU A 200 7.39 -37.53 -44.79
N ASN A 201 7.72 -37.65 -46.09
CA ASN A 201 7.87 -38.95 -46.75
C ASN A 201 8.97 -39.78 -46.03
N LYS A 202 8.74 -41.09 -45.84
CA LYS A 202 9.70 -42.00 -45.18
C LYS A 202 11.09 -42.03 -45.84
N SER A 203 11.18 -41.74 -47.14
CA SER A 203 12.46 -41.68 -47.87
C SER A 203 13.11 -40.29 -47.89
N ALA A 204 12.54 -39.29 -47.21
CA ALA A 204 13.11 -37.95 -47.15
C ALA A 204 14.30 -37.89 -46.17
N THR A 205 15.33 -37.14 -46.58
CA THR A 205 16.59 -36.91 -45.88
C THR A 205 16.87 -35.40 -45.81
N GLY A 206 18.00 -34.96 -45.26
CA GLY A 206 18.32 -33.52 -45.10
C GLY A 206 17.85 -32.96 -43.76
N LYS A 207 17.55 -31.65 -43.69
CA LYS A 207 17.35 -30.93 -42.42
C LYS A 207 16.01 -30.19 -42.33
N VAL A 208 15.47 -30.14 -41.11
CA VAL A 208 14.29 -29.37 -40.70
C VAL A 208 14.70 -28.25 -39.76
N ALA A 209 14.37 -27.01 -40.12
CA ALA A 209 14.53 -25.85 -39.25
C ALA A 209 13.18 -25.44 -38.64
N PHE A 210 13.04 -25.62 -37.32
CA PHE A 210 11.92 -25.09 -36.54
C PHE A 210 12.13 -23.60 -36.27
N LYS A 211 11.15 -22.76 -36.58
CA LYS A 211 11.23 -21.30 -36.41
C LYS A 211 10.04 -20.72 -35.65
N LEU A 212 10.32 -19.85 -34.68
CA LEU A 212 9.35 -19.12 -33.84
C LEU A 212 9.48 -17.62 -34.14
N LYS A 213 8.39 -16.95 -34.52
CA LYS A 213 8.44 -15.53 -34.99
C LYS A 213 9.52 -15.31 -36.07
N ASN A 214 9.63 -16.23 -37.02
CA ASN A 214 10.68 -16.32 -38.06
C ASN A 214 12.13 -16.56 -37.58
N LYS A 215 12.47 -16.41 -36.29
CA LYS A 215 13.78 -16.79 -35.75
C LYS A 215 13.88 -18.31 -35.65
N THR A 216 14.96 -18.91 -36.16
CA THR A 216 15.23 -20.35 -35.97
C THR A 216 15.43 -20.64 -34.48
N ILE A 217 14.73 -21.64 -33.95
CA ILE A 217 14.86 -22.14 -32.57
C ILE A 217 15.61 -23.48 -32.51
N ALA A 218 15.51 -24.29 -33.57
CA ALA A 218 16.29 -25.52 -33.73
C ALA A 218 16.49 -25.86 -35.22
N ILE A 219 17.54 -26.62 -35.51
CA ILE A 219 17.74 -27.34 -36.77
C ILE A 219 17.98 -28.81 -36.40
N VAL A 220 17.23 -29.72 -37.03
CA VAL A 220 17.21 -31.15 -36.71
C VAL A 220 17.30 -31.93 -38.03
N ASP A 221 18.06 -33.02 -38.05
CA ASP A 221 18.15 -33.91 -39.20
C ASP A 221 16.87 -34.75 -39.37
N VAL A 222 16.49 -35.04 -40.61
CA VAL A 222 15.31 -35.87 -40.94
C VAL A 222 15.68 -37.35 -40.87
N GLY A 223 14.92 -38.12 -40.09
CA GLY A 223 15.09 -39.57 -39.95
C GLY A 223 13.74 -40.31 -39.95
N ASN A 224 13.67 -41.48 -40.59
CA ASN A 224 12.47 -42.33 -40.68
C ASN A 224 11.17 -41.62 -41.11
N GLY A 225 11.28 -40.54 -41.90
CA GLY A 225 10.13 -39.73 -42.33
C GLY A 225 9.64 -38.71 -41.30
N GLY A 226 10.48 -38.26 -40.38
CA GLY A 226 10.13 -37.17 -39.46
C GLY A 226 11.32 -36.41 -38.91
N ALA A 227 11.02 -35.33 -38.20
CA ALA A 227 11.94 -34.61 -37.33
C ALA A 227 11.15 -34.02 -36.14
N TYR A 228 11.76 -33.95 -34.96
CA TYR A 228 11.13 -33.36 -33.78
C TYR A 228 12.10 -32.49 -32.97
N TYR A 229 11.55 -31.53 -32.23
CA TYR A 229 12.30 -30.69 -31.30
C TYR A 229 11.49 -30.45 -30.02
N ASP A 230 12.06 -30.81 -28.87
CA ASP A 230 11.48 -30.59 -27.55
C ASP A 230 11.79 -29.16 -27.08
N PHE A 231 10.76 -28.29 -27.11
CA PHE A 231 10.90 -26.85 -26.87
C PHE A 231 10.37 -26.45 -25.48
N GLU A 232 11.23 -25.83 -24.66
CA GLU A 232 10.89 -25.39 -23.30
C GLU A 232 10.06 -24.09 -23.28
N LEU A 233 8.80 -24.18 -22.86
CA LEU A 233 7.87 -23.04 -22.85
C LEU A 233 8.16 -22.02 -21.73
N LYS A 234 9.05 -22.34 -20.79
CA LYS A 234 9.55 -21.38 -19.79
C LYS A 234 10.31 -20.19 -20.42
N THR A 235 10.75 -20.33 -21.67
CA THR A 235 11.48 -19.30 -22.43
C THR A 235 10.59 -18.22 -23.05
N ILE A 236 9.26 -18.40 -23.03
CA ILE A 236 8.28 -17.49 -23.65
C ILE A 236 7.04 -17.31 -22.78
N THR A 237 6.37 -16.17 -22.90
CA THR A 237 5.11 -15.91 -22.19
C THR A 237 3.92 -16.65 -22.81
N PRO A 238 2.84 -16.88 -22.06
CA PRO A 238 1.54 -17.26 -22.62
C PRO A 238 1.03 -16.30 -23.70
N ASN A 239 0.95 -16.82 -24.93
CA ASN A 239 0.37 -16.19 -26.10
C ASN A 239 0.18 -17.24 -27.22
N ARG A 240 -0.47 -16.87 -28.32
CA ARG A 240 -0.52 -17.65 -29.56
C ARG A 240 0.63 -17.24 -30.48
N TYR A 241 1.58 -18.13 -30.68
CA TYR A 241 2.75 -17.94 -31.52
C TYR A 241 2.56 -18.59 -32.88
N ARG A 242 2.97 -17.90 -33.95
CA ARG A 242 3.18 -18.51 -35.27
C ARG A 242 4.51 -19.27 -35.26
N LEU A 243 4.43 -20.57 -35.48
CA LEU A 243 5.55 -21.43 -35.84
C LEU A 243 5.62 -21.56 -37.37
N SER A 244 6.83 -21.75 -37.88
CA SER A 244 7.01 -22.31 -39.22
C SER A 244 8.14 -23.33 -39.21
N VAL A 245 7.89 -24.51 -39.78
CA VAL A 245 8.94 -25.45 -40.16
C VAL A 245 9.37 -25.14 -41.58
N VAL A 246 10.68 -25.13 -41.80
CA VAL A 246 11.29 -25.11 -43.14
C VAL A 246 12.10 -26.38 -43.30
N TYR A 247 11.69 -27.25 -44.22
CA TYR A 247 12.47 -28.39 -44.67
C TYR A 247 13.40 -27.93 -45.80
N SER A 248 14.69 -28.30 -45.72
CA SER A 248 15.71 -27.94 -46.71
C SER A 248 15.48 -28.51 -48.11
N GLY A 249 14.61 -29.50 -48.23
CA GLY A 249 14.66 -30.43 -49.34
C GLY A 249 15.86 -31.36 -49.25
N ASP A 250 15.88 -32.33 -50.15
CA ASP A 250 17.06 -33.14 -50.50
C ASP A 250 17.12 -33.31 -52.03
N TRP A 251 17.91 -34.26 -52.53
CA TRP A 251 18.05 -34.52 -53.96
C TRP A 251 16.73 -34.93 -54.64
N LYS A 252 15.79 -35.52 -53.90
CA LYS A 252 14.53 -36.09 -54.40
C LYS A 252 13.30 -35.26 -54.07
N PHE A 253 13.32 -34.55 -52.93
CA PHE A 253 12.19 -33.77 -52.43
C PHE A 253 12.50 -32.27 -52.43
N ALA A 254 11.52 -31.48 -52.86
CA ALA A 254 11.64 -30.02 -52.90
C ALA A 254 11.77 -29.41 -51.48
N GLU A 255 12.39 -28.23 -51.38
CA GLU A 255 12.30 -27.45 -50.14
C GLU A 255 10.84 -27.06 -49.86
N LYS A 256 10.43 -27.05 -48.59
CA LYS A 256 9.04 -26.80 -48.25
C LYS A 256 8.87 -26.14 -46.89
N ARG A 257 7.95 -25.18 -46.82
CA ARG A 257 7.56 -24.48 -45.59
C ARG A 257 6.14 -24.86 -45.17
N LEU A 258 5.98 -25.23 -43.90
CA LEU A 258 4.68 -25.35 -43.23
C LEU A 258 4.55 -24.28 -42.16
N ASN A 259 3.34 -23.70 -42.00
CA ASN A 259 3.02 -22.73 -40.96
C ASN A 259 1.92 -23.29 -40.06
N TYR A 260 2.09 -23.17 -38.75
CA TYR A 260 1.16 -23.67 -37.74
C TYR A 260 1.27 -22.82 -36.46
N ASN A 261 0.48 -23.14 -35.44
CA ASN A 261 0.39 -22.36 -34.20
C ASN A 261 0.92 -23.16 -33.00
N LEU A 262 1.56 -22.46 -32.09
CA LEU A 262 1.80 -22.88 -30.70
C LEU A 262 1.06 -21.92 -29.79
N THR A 263 0.03 -22.39 -29.11
CA THR A 263 -0.71 -21.61 -28.11
C THR A 263 -0.19 -21.97 -26.73
N VAL A 264 0.63 -21.09 -26.16
CA VAL A 264 1.05 -21.20 -24.76
C VAL A 264 -0.03 -20.56 -23.90
N ILE A 265 -0.64 -21.34 -23.02
CA ILE A 265 -1.65 -20.86 -22.06
C ILE A 265 -1.03 -20.71 -20.66
N LYS A 266 -1.64 -19.87 -19.83
CA LYS A 266 -1.18 -19.66 -18.45
C LYS A 266 -1.35 -20.93 -17.61
N ILE A 267 -0.60 -21.01 -16.51
CA ILE A 267 -0.83 -22.02 -15.48
C ILE A 267 -1.77 -21.49 -14.40
N ASN A 268 -2.64 -22.36 -13.88
CA ASN A 268 -3.51 -22.02 -12.77
C ASN A 268 -2.66 -21.82 -11.50
N THR A 269 -3.07 -20.87 -10.66
CA THR A 269 -2.60 -20.81 -9.27
C THR A 269 -3.54 -21.60 -8.36
N LYS A 270 -3.02 -22.11 -7.24
CA LYS A 270 -3.79 -22.63 -6.11
C LYS A 270 -3.42 -21.78 -4.91
N ILE A 271 -4.40 -21.12 -4.30
CA ILE A 271 -4.22 -20.33 -3.07
C ILE A 271 -5.00 -20.97 -1.93
N THR A 272 -4.39 -21.03 -0.75
CA THR A 272 -5.02 -21.50 0.50
C THR A 272 -4.81 -20.45 1.58
N THR A 273 -5.81 -20.25 2.45
CA THR A 273 -5.73 -19.36 3.61
C THR A 273 -6.34 -20.05 4.83
N LYS A 274 -5.99 -19.62 6.05
CA LYS A 274 -6.44 -20.26 7.30
C LYS A 274 -7.50 -19.43 8.01
N ASN A 275 -8.36 -20.09 8.79
CA ASN A 275 -9.22 -19.41 9.76
C ASN A 275 -8.34 -18.71 10.81
N VAL A 276 -8.69 -17.47 11.15
CA VAL A 276 -7.97 -16.64 12.12
C VAL A 276 -8.91 -16.36 13.30
N THR A 277 -8.36 -16.18 14.50
CA THR A 277 -9.17 -15.82 15.67
C THR A 277 -8.48 -14.71 16.45
N SER A 278 -9.08 -13.51 16.45
CA SER A 278 -8.47 -12.29 16.98
C SER A 278 -9.50 -11.44 17.74
N LYS A 279 -9.07 -10.29 18.29
CA LYS A 279 -9.91 -9.29 18.95
C LYS A 279 -9.92 -8.00 18.14
N ALA A 280 -11.02 -7.25 18.14
CA ALA A 280 -11.08 -5.96 17.45
C ALA A 280 -10.06 -4.99 18.05
N GLY A 281 -9.26 -4.32 17.22
CA GLY A 281 -8.18 -3.45 17.66
C GLY A 281 -6.85 -4.16 17.94
N ALA A 282 -6.77 -5.49 17.76
CA ALA A 282 -5.54 -6.24 17.97
C ALA A 282 -4.75 -6.47 16.66
N GLN A 283 -3.42 -6.47 16.79
CA GLN A 283 -2.51 -7.00 15.77
C GLN A 283 -2.89 -8.45 15.43
N THR A 284 -3.01 -8.74 14.14
CA THR A 284 -3.60 -9.97 13.62
C THR A 284 -2.83 -10.44 12.40
N ILE A 285 -2.41 -11.70 12.45
CA ILE A 285 -1.69 -12.34 11.35
C ILE A 285 -2.68 -13.07 10.44
N PHE A 286 -2.70 -12.70 9.16
CA PHE A 286 -3.37 -13.41 8.09
C PHE A 286 -2.29 -14.09 7.23
N THR A 287 -2.51 -15.35 6.87
CA THR A 287 -1.52 -16.15 6.14
C THR A 287 -2.17 -16.90 4.99
N ALA A 288 -1.58 -16.78 3.80
CA ALA A 288 -1.94 -17.56 2.64
C ALA A 288 -0.71 -18.28 2.07
N LYS A 289 -0.90 -19.46 1.49
CA LYS A 289 0.11 -20.12 0.64
C LYS A 289 -0.38 -20.19 -0.80
N VAL A 290 0.46 -19.77 -1.73
CA VAL A 290 0.26 -19.82 -3.18
C VAL A 290 1.24 -20.82 -3.81
N VAL A 291 0.70 -21.77 -4.54
CA VAL A 291 1.46 -22.66 -5.43
C VAL A 291 0.88 -22.58 -6.85
N ASP A 292 1.64 -23.02 -7.85
CA ASP A 292 1.10 -23.23 -9.20
C ASP A 292 0.40 -24.60 -9.31
N GLU A 293 -0.15 -24.89 -10.49
CA GLU A 293 -0.91 -26.13 -10.68
C GLU A 293 -0.07 -27.41 -10.53
N TYR A 294 1.25 -27.32 -10.75
CA TYR A 294 2.21 -28.39 -10.53
C TYR A 294 2.71 -28.46 -9.06
N ASN A 295 2.16 -27.60 -8.19
CA ASN A 295 2.50 -27.43 -6.77
C ASN A 295 3.85 -26.75 -6.49
N ASN A 296 4.48 -26.08 -7.46
CA ASN A 296 5.67 -25.28 -7.18
C ASN A 296 5.28 -24.03 -6.38
N ASN A 297 6.13 -23.59 -5.44
CA ASN A 297 5.93 -22.34 -4.71
C ASN A 297 5.90 -21.14 -5.68
N VAL A 298 4.91 -20.26 -5.55
CA VAL A 298 4.85 -19.02 -6.34
C VAL A 298 5.45 -17.89 -5.51
N THR A 299 6.71 -17.57 -5.77
CA THR A 299 7.50 -16.57 -5.04
C THR A 299 7.29 -15.16 -5.62
N LYS A 300 7.54 -14.11 -4.82
CA LYS A 300 7.46 -12.69 -5.21
C LYS A 300 6.18 -12.34 -5.97
N THR A 301 5.03 -12.72 -5.38
CA THR A 301 3.71 -12.42 -5.96
C THR A 301 2.79 -11.79 -4.92
N ASN A 302 2.10 -10.71 -5.31
CA ASN A 302 1.19 -9.98 -4.42
C ASN A 302 -0.07 -10.81 -4.11
N VAL A 303 -0.28 -11.08 -2.82
CA VAL A 303 -1.53 -11.63 -2.28
C VAL A 303 -2.25 -10.54 -1.51
N SER A 304 -3.50 -10.27 -1.90
CA SER A 304 -4.40 -9.35 -1.21
C SER A 304 -5.27 -10.10 -0.22
N PHE A 305 -5.42 -9.55 0.99
CA PHE A 305 -6.39 -10.02 1.98
C PHE A 305 -7.52 -9.00 2.11
N LYS A 306 -8.75 -9.50 2.22
CA LYS A 306 -9.98 -8.71 2.38
C LYS A 306 -10.81 -9.23 3.55
N LEU A 307 -11.59 -8.36 4.19
CA LEU A 307 -12.63 -8.75 5.16
C LEU A 307 -14.02 -8.37 4.65
N ASN A 308 -14.91 -9.35 4.58
CA ASN A 308 -16.26 -9.31 3.97
C ASN A 308 -16.28 -8.92 2.48
N ALA A 309 -15.93 -7.67 2.17
CA ALA A 309 -15.99 -7.09 0.83
C ALA A 309 -15.02 -5.91 0.60
N GLY A 310 -14.06 -5.67 1.51
CA GLY A 310 -13.06 -4.61 1.40
C GLY A 310 -11.68 -5.04 1.88
N SER A 311 -10.62 -4.47 1.31
CA SER A 311 -9.25 -4.91 1.52
C SER A 311 -8.65 -4.45 2.85
N ILE A 312 -7.85 -5.34 3.46
CA ILE A 312 -7.07 -5.10 4.70
C ILE A 312 -5.56 -5.09 4.46
N GLY A 313 -5.10 -5.36 3.23
CA GLY A 313 -3.69 -5.26 2.84
C GLY A 313 -3.29 -6.13 1.65
N VAL A 314 -2.06 -5.92 1.17
CA VAL A 314 -1.31 -6.78 0.24
C VAL A 314 0.05 -7.08 0.85
N VAL A 315 0.57 -8.27 0.60
CA VAL A 315 1.95 -8.65 0.86
C VAL A 315 2.44 -9.59 -0.24
N GLU A 316 3.74 -9.57 -0.55
CA GLU A 316 4.35 -10.53 -1.46
C GLU A 316 4.54 -11.90 -0.80
N THR A 317 4.60 -12.95 -1.62
CA THR A 317 5.02 -14.28 -1.19
C THR A 317 6.54 -14.44 -1.07
N ASP A 318 6.96 -15.14 -0.03
CA ASP A 318 8.35 -15.57 0.19
C ASP A 318 8.79 -16.70 -0.78
N GLU A 319 9.98 -17.27 -0.54
CA GLU A 319 10.52 -18.41 -1.31
C GLU A 319 9.73 -19.71 -1.14
N TYR A 320 8.94 -19.82 -0.06
CA TYR A 320 8.04 -20.94 0.23
C TYR A 320 6.63 -20.75 -0.32
N GLY A 321 6.39 -19.64 -1.03
CA GLY A 321 5.10 -19.25 -1.59
C GLY A 321 4.11 -18.73 -0.53
N ILE A 322 4.59 -18.32 0.64
CA ILE A 322 3.79 -17.91 1.79
C ILE A 322 3.73 -16.39 1.85
N ALA A 323 2.50 -15.86 1.93
CA ALA A 323 2.19 -14.46 2.13
C ALA A 323 1.70 -14.25 3.56
N ILE A 324 2.39 -13.41 4.34
CA ILE A 324 2.09 -13.14 5.77
C ILE A 324 1.76 -11.66 5.96
N LEU A 325 0.47 -11.33 6.09
CA LEU A 325 0.02 -9.98 6.42
C LEU A 325 -0.19 -9.88 7.93
N ASN A 326 0.68 -9.13 8.61
CA ASN A 326 0.49 -8.74 10.01
C ASN A 326 -0.12 -7.32 10.06
N THR A 327 -1.34 -7.17 10.57
CA THR A 327 -2.04 -5.88 10.60
C THR A 327 -3.02 -5.76 11.78
N THR A 328 -3.17 -4.53 12.30
CA THR A 328 -4.14 -4.24 13.36
C THR A 328 -5.56 -4.26 12.79
N THR A 329 -6.40 -5.18 13.26
CA THR A 329 -7.83 -5.19 12.89
C THR A 329 -8.54 -3.95 13.43
N ASP A 330 -9.51 -3.42 12.68
CA ASP A 330 -10.25 -2.23 13.09
C ASP A 330 -10.99 -2.46 14.43
N TYR A 331 -10.77 -1.58 15.41
CA TYR A 331 -11.43 -1.64 16.72
C TYR A 331 -12.96 -1.49 16.60
N ARG A 332 -13.46 -0.97 15.47
CA ARG A 332 -14.89 -0.80 15.19
C ARG A 332 -15.58 -2.10 14.76
N LEU A 333 -14.87 -3.16 14.36
CA LEU A 333 -15.48 -4.43 13.93
C LEU A 333 -16.51 -4.96 14.95
N ASP A 334 -17.72 -5.24 14.48
CA ASP A 334 -18.97 -5.35 15.23
C ASP A 334 -19.76 -6.65 14.97
N LYS A 335 -19.15 -7.65 14.31
CA LYS A 335 -19.71 -8.99 14.08
C LYS A 335 -18.83 -10.10 14.66
N THR A 336 -19.45 -11.22 15.06
CA THR A 336 -18.73 -12.40 15.58
C THR A 336 -17.81 -13.04 14.54
N ASN A 337 -18.18 -13.00 13.26
CA ASN A 337 -17.43 -13.61 12.16
C ASN A 337 -17.32 -12.61 10.99
N TYR A 338 -16.15 -12.60 10.35
CA TYR A 338 -15.88 -11.90 9.09
C TYR A 338 -15.32 -12.89 8.06
N THR A 339 -15.73 -12.79 6.80
CA THR A 339 -15.11 -13.59 5.73
C THR A 339 -13.75 -13.01 5.38
N ILE A 340 -12.67 -13.74 5.64
CA ILE A 340 -11.36 -13.48 5.06
C ILE A 340 -11.42 -13.94 3.61
N THR A 341 -11.06 -13.08 2.67
CA THR A 341 -10.82 -13.48 1.27
C THR A 341 -9.36 -13.19 0.94
N ALA A 342 -8.58 -14.23 0.65
CA ALA A 342 -7.21 -14.10 0.13
C ALA A 342 -7.24 -14.27 -1.39
N VAL A 343 -6.58 -13.36 -2.12
CA VAL A 343 -6.61 -13.30 -3.59
C VAL A 343 -5.21 -13.11 -4.14
N VAL A 344 -4.79 -14.01 -5.04
CA VAL A 344 -3.66 -13.79 -5.96
C VAL A 344 -4.23 -13.41 -7.33
N GLY A 345 -3.81 -12.26 -7.85
CA GLY A 345 -4.30 -11.77 -9.15
C GLY A 345 -3.62 -12.47 -10.34
N ALA A 346 -4.14 -12.23 -11.54
CA ALA A 346 -3.54 -12.76 -12.76
C ALA A 346 -2.27 -11.97 -13.12
N ASN A 347 -1.35 -12.62 -13.83
CA ASN A 347 -0.20 -11.96 -14.45
C ASN A 347 0.04 -12.54 -15.85
N ALA A 348 1.22 -12.29 -16.43
CA ALA A 348 1.58 -12.78 -17.77
C ALA A 348 1.62 -14.31 -17.88
N ILE A 349 2.06 -15.02 -16.82
CA ILE A 349 2.30 -16.48 -16.85
C ILE A 349 1.27 -17.30 -16.06
N ARG A 350 0.53 -16.67 -15.14
CA ARG A 350 -0.36 -17.31 -14.16
C ARG A 350 -1.77 -16.70 -14.16
N GLU A 351 -2.78 -17.54 -13.99
CA GLU A 351 -4.15 -17.08 -13.74
C GLU A 351 -4.41 -16.69 -12.29
N ALA A 352 -5.40 -15.81 -12.09
CA ALA A 352 -5.87 -15.40 -10.78
C ALA A 352 -6.55 -16.56 -10.03
N ASN A 353 -6.48 -16.54 -8.70
CA ASN A 353 -7.29 -17.40 -7.85
C ASN A 353 -7.59 -16.74 -6.50
N SER A 354 -8.70 -17.12 -5.87
CA SER A 354 -9.11 -16.63 -4.57
C SER A 354 -9.57 -17.78 -3.67
N THR A 355 -9.46 -17.58 -2.36
CA THR A 355 -9.85 -18.54 -1.33
C THR A 355 -10.41 -17.80 -0.13
N THR A 356 -11.28 -18.45 0.63
CA THR A 356 -11.94 -17.85 1.79
C THR A 356 -11.71 -18.62 3.07
N ALA A 357 -11.69 -17.89 4.18
CA ALA A 357 -11.69 -18.42 5.54
C ALA A 357 -12.51 -17.49 6.44
N VAL A 358 -12.59 -17.81 7.74
CA VAL A 358 -13.30 -16.99 8.74
C VAL A 358 -12.30 -16.34 9.68
N LEU A 359 -12.44 -15.03 9.88
CA LEU A 359 -11.92 -14.31 11.03
C LEU A 359 -12.98 -14.36 12.13
N THR A 360 -12.75 -15.17 13.16
CA THR A 360 -13.60 -15.26 14.34
C THR A 360 -13.19 -14.21 15.36
N MET A 361 -14.11 -13.34 15.75
CA MET A 361 -13.86 -12.27 16.72
C MET A 361 -14.09 -12.78 18.14
N LYS A 362 -13.02 -12.81 18.94
CA LYS A 362 -13.07 -13.04 20.39
C LYS A 362 -13.63 -11.80 21.09
N GLN A 363 -14.45 -12.06 22.11
CA GLN A 363 -14.95 -11.04 23.03
C GLN A 363 -13.79 -10.31 23.72
N LEU A 364 -13.84 -8.98 23.72
CA LEU A 364 -12.94 -8.10 24.45
C LEU A 364 -13.32 -8.13 25.95
N LYS A 365 -12.35 -8.29 26.85
CA LYS A 365 -12.58 -7.99 28.27
C LYS A 365 -12.88 -6.50 28.44
N THR A 366 -13.69 -6.14 29.44
CA THR A 366 -13.95 -4.74 29.80
C THR A 366 -13.50 -4.42 31.22
N LYS A 367 -13.19 -3.14 31.45
CA LYS A 367 -12.95 -2.56 32.77
C LYS A 367 -14.00 -1.49 33.01
N THR A 368 -14.97 -1.80 33.87
CA THR A 368 -15.90 -0.82 34.43
C THR A 368 -15.21 -0.07 35.57
N GLN A 369 -15.44 1.23 35.70
CA GLN A 369 -15.03 2.01 36.87
C GLN A 369 -16.14 2.98 37.31
N VAL A 370 -16.43 2.96 38.60
CA VAL A 370 -17.28 3.91 39.33
C VAL A 370 -16.37 4.71 40.27
N SER A 371 -16.67 5.99 40.50
CA SER A 371 -16.00 6.81 41.51
C SER A 371 -16.88 6.98 42.74
N ASP A 372 -16.26 7.06 43.91
CA ASP A 372 -16.96 7.41 45.15
C ASP A 372 -17.50 8.84 45.10
N ILE A 373 -18.69 9.03 45.67
CA ILE A 373 -19.44 10.29 45.65
C ILE A 373 -19.64 10.76 47.09
N ASN A 374 -19.39 12.03 47.37
CA ASN A 374 -19.69 12.64 48.66
C ASN A 374 -20.93 13.53 48.53
N ALA A 375 -21.85 13.46 49.49
CA ALA A 375 -23.13 14.15 49.46
C ALA A 375 -23.57 14.62 50.87
N LYS A 376 -24.73 15.25 50.96
CA LYS A 376 -25.49 15.58 52.17
C LYS A 376 -26.95 15.11 52.05
N PRO A 377 -27.70 15.00 53.16
CA PRO A 377 -29.12 14.69 53.11
C PRO A 377 -29.86 15.72 52.23
N GLY A 378 -30.61 15.25 51.23
CA GLY A 378 -31.36 16.09 50.27
C GLY A 378 -30.63 16.47 48.98
N ASP A 379 -29.32 16.19 48.83
CA ASP A 379 -28.57 16.54 47.62
C ASP A 379 -29.07 15.78 46.37
N LYS A 380 -28.83 16.35 45.18
CA LYS A 380 -28.96 15.66 43.88
C LYS A 380 -27.59 15.48 43.24
N VAL A 381 -27.14 14.23 43.12
CA VAL A 381 -25.81 13.85 42.62
C VAL A 381 -25.87 13.17 41.25
N THR A 382 -24.76 13.16 40.52
CA THR A 382 -24.65 12.44 39.24
C THR A 382 -23.86 11.16 39.42
N LEU A 383 -24.51 10.01 39.23
CA LEU A 383 -23.86 8.71 39.16
C LEU A 383 -23.21 8.57 37.77
N SER A 384 -21.90 8.35 37.71
CA SER A 384 -21.14 8.21 36.47
C SER A 384 -20.31 6.94 36.50
N THR A 385 -20.46 6.12 35.48
CA THR A 385 -19.70 4.89 35.25
C THR A 385 -18.93 5.03 33.95
N SER A 386 -17.62 4.76 33.95
CA SER A 386 -16.86 4.55 32.72
C SER A 386 -16.73 3.06 32.41
N VAL A 387 -16.66 2.72 31.13
CA VAL A 387 -16.42 1.36 30.63
C VAL A 387 -15.43 1.44 29.47
N ALA A 388 -14.25 0.87 29.67
CA ALA A 388 -13.23 0.70 28.63
C ALA A 388 -13.06 -0.78 28.27
N ASP A 389 -12.54 -1.07 27.08
CA ASP A 389 -12.03 -2.39 26.74
C ASP A 389 -10.63 -2.65 27.33
N GLU A 390 -10.12 -3.86 27.19
CA GLU A 390 -8.79 -4.25 27.69
C GLU A 390 -7.60 -3.59 26.97
N ASN A 391 -7.83 -2.93 25.84
CA ASN A 391 -6.85 -2.12 25.13
C ASN A 391 -6.92 -0.64 25.55
N GLY A 392 -7.88 -0.27 26.41
CA GLY A 392 -8.11 1.10 26.88
C GLY A 392 -9.06 1.94 26.01
N ASN A 393 -9.67 1.36 24.97
CA ASN A 393 -10.62 2.10 24.14
C ASN A 393 -11.97 2.29 24.86
N PRO A 394 -12.69 3.41 24.62
CA PRO A 394 -14.05 3.58 25.14
C PRO A 394 -15.01 2.55 24.55
N VAL A 395 -15.80 1.89 25.40
CA VAL A 395 -16.88 1.00 24.93
C VAL A 395 -17.98 1.83 24.28
N LEU A 396 -18.32 1.50 23.04
CA LEU A 396 -19.21 2.33 22.20
C LEU A 396 -20.70 2.01 22.36
N ASN A 397 -21.07 0.87 22.94
CA ASN A 397 -22.46 0.42 23.06
C ASN A 397 -22.68 -0.61 24.20
N GLY A 398 -23.94 -0.98 24.42
CA GLY A 398 -24.38 -1.84 25.53
C GLY A 398 -24.86 -1.04 26.73
N TYR A 399 -25.18 -1.74 27.83
CA TYR A 399 -25.85 -1.14 28.98
C TYR A 399 -25.02 -1.26 30.26
N VAL A 400 -25.04 -0.20 31.08
CA VAL A 400 -24.71 -0.27 32.50
C VAL A 400 -26.01 -0.30 33.30
N THR A 401 -26.16 -1.29 34.18
CA THR A 401 -27.18 -1.28 35.23
C THR A 401 -26.56 -0.77 36.52
N VAL A 402 -27.18 0.25 37.12
CA VAL A 402 -26.73 0.91 38.35
C VAL A 402 -27.61 0.47 39.52
N TYR A 403 -26.98 0.05 40.61
CA TYR A 403 -27.61 -0.38 41.85
C TYR A 403 -27.19 0.52 43.01
N VAL A 404 -28.12 0.81 43.91
CA VAL A 404 -27.87 1.56 45.15
C VAL A 404 -28.41 0.72 46.31
N ASN A 405 -27.57 0.41 47.29
CA ASN A 405 -27.82 -0.60 48.34
C ASN A 405 -28.40 -1.91 47.77
N SER A 406 -27.72 -2.46 46.74
CA SER A 406 -28.09 -3.69 46.03
C SER A 406 -29.44 -3.68 45.30
N LYS A 407 -30.23 -2.61 45.38
CA LYS A 407 -31.49 -2.44 44.63
C LYS A 407 -31.20 -1.77 43.28
N LYS A 408 -31.71 -2.33 42.17
CA LYS A 408 -31.60 -1.73 40.83
C LYS A 408 -32.24 -0.34 40.85
N TYR A 409 -31.45 0.69 40.54
CA TYR A 409 -31.93 2.07 40.43
C TYR A 409 -32.34 2.37 38.99
N THR A 410 -31.44 2.15 38.02
CA THR A 410 -31.71 2.42 36.61
C THR A 410 -30.76 1.63 35.69
N GLN A 411 -31.02 1.69 34.39
CA GLN A 411 -30.20 1.09 33.33
C GLN A 411 -29.98 2.11 32.22
N ILE A 412 -28.74 2.25 31.77
CA ILE A 412 -28.28 3.39 30.97
C ILE A 412 -27.49 2.85 29.78
N ASN A 413 -27.74 3.40 28.59
CA ASN A 413 -26.88 3.15 27.42
C ASN A 413 -25.48 3.70 27.68
N VAL A 414 -24.45 2.89 27.42
CA VAL A 414 -23.08 3.39 27.32
C VAL A 414 -22.93 4.16 26.03
N LYS A 415 -22.41 5.39 26.12
CA LYS A 415 -22.04 6.21 24.97
C LYS A 415 -20.64 6.79 25.21
N ASP A 416 -19.78 6.70 24.20
CA ASP A 416 -18.40 7.22 24.23
C ASP A 416 -17.61 6.75 25.46
N GLY A 417 -17.83 5.50 25.92
CA GLY A 417 -17.19 4.91 27.10
C GLY A 417 -17.81 5.30 28.45
N PHE A 418 -18.96 6.00 28.49
CA PHE A 418 -19.60 6.43 29.74
C PHE A 418 -21.11 6.13 29.80
N ALA A 419 -21.59 5.89 31.01
CA ALA A 419 -23.01 5.83 31.38
C ALA A 419 -23.25 6.77 32.57
N ARG A 420 -24.23 7.68 32.48
CA ARG A 420 -24.47 8.74 33.48
C ARG A 420 -25.97 8.94 33.77
N CYS A 421 -26.33 9.12 35.04
CA CYS A 421 -27.68 9.50 35.48
C CYS A 421 -27.64 10.35 36.75
N SER A 422 -28.74 11.04 37.10
CA SER A 422 -28.86 11.74 38.38
C SER A 422 -29.59 10.89 39.42
N TYR A 423 -29.15 10.93 40.68
CA TYR A 423 -29.79 10.30 41.84
C TYR A 423 -30.01 11.36 42.94
N SER A 424 -31.14 11.29 43.66
CA SER A 424 -31.47 12.21 44.75
C SER A 424 -31.36 11.51 46.10
N ILE A 425 -30.67 12.15 47.05
CA ILE A 425 -30.46 11.67 48.41
C ILE A 425 -31.69 12.02 49.28
N PRO A 426 -32.22 11.10 50.12
CA PRO A 426 -33.28 11.44 51.07
C PRO A 426 -32.86 12.54 52.07
N ALA A 427 -33.78 13.44 52.40
CA ALA A 427 -33.52 14.61 53.26
C ALA A 427 -33.22 14.27 54.74
N ASN A 428 -33.49 13.03 55.16
CA ASN A 428 -33.37 12.52 56.52
C ASN A 428 -32.35 11.36 56.65
N MET A 429 -31.44 11.20 55.68
CA MET A 429 -30.52 10.06 55.60
C MET A 429 -29.07 10.52 55.55
N ALA A 430 -28.22 9.93 56.40
CA ALA A 430 -26.77 10.05 56.33
C ALA A 430 -26.10 8.68 56.57
N GLY A 431 -24.80 8.58 56.30
CA GLY A 431 -24.07 7.31 56.21
C GLY A 431 -23.76 6.93 54.75
N ASN A 432 -23.32 5.70 54.52
CA ASN A 432 -22.88 5.26 53.19
C ASN A 432 -24.00 4.48 52.48
N LEU A 433 -24.22 4.80 51.20
CA LEU A 433 -24.93 3.91 50.28
C LEU A 433 -23.90 3.17 49.42
N ASN A 434 -24.01 1.84 49.34
CA ASN A 434 -23.20 1.03 48.44
C ASN A 434 -23.70 1.24 47.01
N LEU A 435 -22.82 1.75 46.14
CA LEU A 435 -23.08 1.96 44.73
C LEU A 435 -22.38 0.84 43.95
N SER A 436 -23.10 0.10 43.12
CA SER A 436 -22.47 -0.85 42.20
C SER A 436 -23.02 -0.69 40.80
N SER A 437 -22.14 -0.77 39.81
CA SER A 437 -22.50 -0.68 38.40
C SER A 437 -21.98 -1.91 37.67
N ILE A 438 -22.88 -2.56 36.94
CA ILE A 438 -22.60 -3.75 36.15
C ILE A 438 -22.81 -3.37 34.68
N TYR A 439 -21.72 -3.35 33.91
CA TYR A 439 -21.82 -3.38 32.46
C TYR A 439 -22.26 -4.78 32.05
N THR A 440 -23.43 -4.91 31.42
CA THR A 440 -24.08 -6.21 31.17
C THR A 440 -23.33 -7.06 30.14
N GLY A 441 -22.39 -6.49 29.42
CA GLY A 441 -21.76 -7.10 28.25
C GLY A 441 -22.61 -7.00 26.99
N THR A 442 -21.97 -7.36 25.88
CA THR A 442 -22.53 -7.67 24.57
C THR A 442 -21.78 -8.88 24.01
N TRP A 443 -22.11 -9.37 22.81
CA TRP A 443 -21.29 -10.41 22.17
C TRP A 443 -19.82 -9.95 21.98
N LYS A 444 -19.59 -8.64 21.75
CA LYS A 444 -18.27 -8.02 21.52
C LYS A 444 -17.50 -7.76 22.80
N TYR A 445 -18.19 -7.30 23.84
CA TYR A 445 -17.59 -6.79 25.07
C TYR A 445 -18.06 -7.64 26.25
N ALA A 446 -17.14 -8.23 27.01
CA ALA A 446 -17.47 -9.02 28.19
C ALA A 446 -18.16 -8.14 29.24
N ASN A 447 -18.98 -8.76 30.09
CA ASN A 447 -19.48 -8.08 31.27
C ASN A 447 -18.30 -7.67 32.19
N SER A 448 -18.50 -6.62 32.96
CA SER A 448 -17.65 -6.30 34.11
C SER A 448 -18.46 -5.48 35.10
N ASN A 449 -17.97 -5.39 36.33
CA ASN A 449 -18.59 -4.58 37.37
C ASN A 449 -17.55 -3.74 38.08
N SER A 450 -18.02 -2.74 38.82
CA SER A 450 -17.23 -2.09 39.87
C SER A 450 -18.16 -1.56 40.96
N THR A 451 -17.62 -1.46 42.16
CA THR A 451 -18.25 -0.85 43.32
C THR A 451 -17.66 0.53 43.59
N GLY A 452 -18.44 1.35 44.27
CA GLY A 452 -18.06 2.58 44.96
C GLY A 452 -19.05 2.85 46.08
N ALA A 453 -18.93 4.00 46.73
CA ALA A 453 -19.85 4.43 47.77
C ALA A 453 -20.40 5.84 47.51
N ILE A 454 -21.64 6.09 47.93
CA ILE A 454 -22.16 7.45 48.13
C ILE A 454 -22.08 7.71 49.63
N ALA A 455 -21.05 8.45 50.06
CA ALA A 455 -20.87 8.88 51.45
C ALA A 455 -21.72 10.13 51.73
N ILE A 456 -22.88 9.93 52.35
CA ILE A 456 -23.80 11.02 52.71
C ILE A 456 -23.39 11.56 54.08
N THR A 457 -22.79 12.75 54.11
CA THR A 457 -22.26 13.32 55.35
C THR A 457 -23.33 14.11 56.10
N LYS A 458 -23.47 13.82 57.40
CA LYS A 458 -24.39 14.46 58.36
C LYS A 458 -24.38 16.01 58.26
N LEU A 459 -25.50 16.68 58.57
CA LEU A 459 -25.60 18.16 58.49
C LEU A 459 -24.78 18.83 59.59
N ALA A 460 -24.16 19.99 59.32
CA ALA A 460 -23.41 20.71 60.35
C ALA A 460 -24.35 21.37 61.38
N THR A 461 -23.89 21.49 62.63
CA THR A 461 -24.57 22.21 63.72
C THR A 461 -23.64 23.29 64.30
N LYS A 462 -24.16 24.11 65.22
CA LYS A 462 -23.42 25.15 65.94
C LYS A 462 -23.88 25.21 67.40
N THR A 463 -22.94 25.05 68.32
CA THR A 463 -23.17 25.15 69.78
C THR A 463 -22.83 26.58 70.29
N ARG A 464 -23.12 26.92 71.57
CA ARG A 464 -22.65 28.14 72.30
C ARG A 464 -22.41 27.87 73.81
N ALA A 465 -21.35 28.36 74.46
CA ALA A 465 -20.86 27.90 75.80
C ALA A 465 -20.49 28.98 76.89
N GLY A 466 -20.25 28.57 78.16
CA GLY A 466 -19.87 29.41 79.35
C GLY A 466 -18.53 29.05 80.09
N ASN A 467 -18.08 29.82 81.12
CA ASN A 467 -16.65 29.98 81.58
C ASN A 467 -16.30 29.84 83.12
N VAL A 468 -15.09 29.36 83.53
CA VAL A 468 -14.55 29.19 84.95
C VAL A 468 -12.96 29.28 85.09
N LEU A 469 -12.22 28.54 85.99
CA LEU A 469 -10.74 28.60 86.34
C LEU A 469 -10.15 27.31 87.06
N THR A 470 -8.83 26.90 87.00
CA THR A 470 -8.12 25.95 87.97
C THR A 470 -6.54 25.71 87.84
N LYS A 471 -5.94 24.56 88.29
CA LYS A 471 -4.56 23.99 88.01
C LYS A 471 -4.59 22.56 87.33
N PRO A 472 -3.59 22.01 86.60
CA PRO A 472 -3.74 20.78 85.77
C PRO A 472 -4.08 19.51 86.59
N GLY A 473 -5.36 19.22 86.76
CA GLY A 473 -5.89 18.06 87.52
C GLY A 473 -6.99 18.32 88.57
N PHE A 474 -7.73 19.46 88.58
CA PHE A 474 -8.56 19.89 89.76
C PHE A 474 -9.92 20.65 89.47
N SER A 475 -11.11 20.08 89.77
CA SER A 475 -12.57 20.48 89.57
C SER A 475 -13.15 21.88 89.15
N SER A 476 -14.33 21.89 88.45
CA SER A 476 -15.23 23.04 88.05
C SER A 476 -16.60 22.63 87.39
N GLU A 477 -17.49 23.53 86.87
CA GLU A 477 -18.87 23.21 86.31
C GLU A 477 -19.37 24.12 85.12
N PHE A 478 -20.10 23.61 84.09
CA PHE A 478 -20.34 24.27 82.75
C PHE A 478 -21.78 24.17 82.12
N SER A 479 -22.11 24.95 81.06
CA SER A 479 -23.43 25.01 80.36
C SER A 479 -23.42 25.49 78.86
N ALA A 480 -24.44 25.17 78.04
CA ALA A 480 -24.51 25.51 76.58
C ALA A 480 -25.85 25.35 75.80
N ASN A 481 -25.92 25.93 74.58
CA ASN A 481 -27.04 25.87 73.62
C ASN A 481 -26.65 25.34 72.19
N VAL A 482 -27.59 24.86 71.35
CA VAL A 482 -27.32 24.23 70.01
C VAL A 482 -28.35 24.56 68.89
N THR A 483 -27.88 24.92 67.69
CA THR A 483 -28.67 25.10 66.44
C THR A 483 -28.04 24.39 65.22
N ASP A 484 -28.76 24.28 64.09
CA ASP A 484 -28.26 23.68 62.84
C ASP A 484 -27.58 24.70 61.89
N GLN A 485 -26.96 24.23 60.80
CA GLN A 485 -26.35 25.06 59.76
C GLN A 485 -27.33 26.03 59.04
N ASN A 486 -28.65 25.83 59.21
CA ASN A 486 -29.71 26.69 58.68
C ASN A 486 -30.34 27.58 59.79
N GLN A 487 -29.71 27.65 60.97
CA GLN A 487 -30.12 28.40 62.15
C GLN A 487 -31.40 27.94 62.86
N LYS A 488 -31.88 26.71 62.63
CA LYS A 488 -33.01 26.12 63.38
C LYS A 488 -32.53 25.45 64.67
N ASN A 489 -33.37 25.44 65.71
CA ASN A 489 -33.06 24.76 66.97
C ASN A 489 -32.92 23.24 66.78
N VAL A 490 -31.90 22.65 67.39
CA VAL A 490 -31.71 21.19 67.39
C VAL A 490 -32.43 20.60 68.61
N ASN A 491 -33.28 19.60 68.39
CA ASN A 491 -34.23 19.09 69.40
C ASN A 491 -34.00 17.60 69.76
N GLU A 492 -32.81 17.08 69.47
CA GLU A 492 -32.36 15.72 69.77
C GLU A 492 -30.87 15.74 70.16
N GLY A 493 -30.32 14.60 70.57
CA GLY A 493 -28.89 14.43 70.88
C GLY A 493 -28.45 14.93 72.26
N VAL A 494 -27.13 15.02 72.46
CA VAL A 494 -26.48 15.23 73.78
C VAL A 494 -25.31 16.20 73.63
N VAL A 495 -25.18 17.18 74.53
CA VAL A 495 -23.94 17.96 74.70
C VAL A 495 -23.04 17.23 75.68
N VAL A 496 -21.86 16.85 75.20
CA VAL A 496 -20.73 16.51 76.05
C VAL A 496 -19.96 17.79 76.32
N PHE A 497 -19.94 18.18 77.58
CA PHE A 497 -19.10 19.28 78.03
C PHE A 497 -17.65 18.80 78.11
N LYS A 498 -16.72 19.71 77.84
CA LYS A 498 -15.31 19.43 77.68
C LYS A 498 -14.49 20.58 78.28
N LEU A 499 -13.44 20.25 79.03
CA LEU A 499 -12.54 21.24 79.59
C LEU A 499 -11.24 21.20 78.82
N ASN A 500 -11.01 22.23 78.00
CA ASN A 500 -9.88 22.29 77.08
C ASN A 500 -9.73 20.99 76.29
N GLY A 501 -10.84 20.55 75.71
CA GLY A 501 -10.97 19.29 74.99
C GLY A 501 -11.32 18.04 75.83
N LYS A 502 -10.92 17.88 77.10
CA LYS A 502 -11.21 16.62 77.82
C LYS A 502 -12.66 16.55 78.28
N VAL A 503 -13.33 15.45 77.98
CA VAL A 503 -14.72 15.17 78.37
C VAL A 503 -14.90 15.27 79.88
N VAL A 504 -16.00 15.92 80.26
CA VAL A 504 -16.33 16.19 81.66
C VAL A 504 -17.57 15.48 82.18
N GLY A 505 -18.29 14.84 81.26
CA GLY A 505 -19.62 14.26 81.43
C GLY A 505 -20.54 14.77 80.32
N ASN A 506 -21.85 14.62 80.50
CA ASN A 506 -22.84 14.80 79.42
C ASN A 506 -24.18 15.34 79.93
N ALA A 507 -24.93 15.99 79.03
CA ALA A 507 -26.31 16.40 79.26
C ALA A 507 -27.13 16.46 77.96
N THR A 508 -28.36 15.97 78.00
CA THR A 508 -29.25 15.83 76.84
C THR A 508 -29.74 17.18 76.32
N VAL A 509 -29.82 17.34 75.00
CA VAL A 509 -30.36 18.55 74.37
C VAL A 509 -31.88 18.46 74.25
N LYS A 510 -32.59 19.49 74.71
CA LYS A 510 -34.00 19.73 74.44
C LYS A 510 -34.20 21.20 74.05
N ASN A 511 -34.95 21.46 72.98
CA ASN A 511 -35.12 22.79 72.37
C ASN A 511 -33.82 23.61 72.26
N GLY A 512 -32.68 22.93 72.02
CA GLY A 512 -31.37 23.55 71.89
C GLY A 512 -30.60 23.94 73.17
N GLN A 513 -30.73 23.27 74.33
CA GLN A 513 -29.96 23.58 75.57
C GLN A 513 -29.52 22.36 76.44
N ALA A 514 -28.40 22.46 77.20
CA ALA A 514 -27.83 21.44 78.12
C ALA A 514 -26.85 22.01 79.22
N ILE A 515 -26.59 21.31 80.37
CA ILE A 515 -25.82 21.80 81.58
C ILE A 515 -25.13 20.65 82.41
N LEU A 516 -23.96 20.84 83.09
CA LEU A 516 -23.19 19.77 83.82
C LEU A 516 -22.11 20.23 84.89
N LYS A 517 -21.64 19.34 85.81
CA LYS A 517 -20.53 19.47 86.82
C LYS A 517 -19.23 18.62 86.55
N TYR A 518 -18.02 18.93 87.12
CA TYR A 518 -16.73 18.25 86.77
C TYR A 518 -15.51 18.26 87.76
N ALA A 519 -14.51 17.37 87.50
CA ALA A 519 -13.11 17.27 88.00
C ALA A 519 -12.00 17.46 86.91
N ASP A 520 -11.24 18.58 86.89
CA ASP A 520 -10.22 18.92 85.85
C ASP A 520 -9.02 17.94 85.75
N PRO A 521 -8.26 17.88 84.63
CA PRO A 521 -7.58 16.63 84.27
C PRO A 521 -6.19 16.69 83.61
N LEU A 522 -5.46 17.82 83.68
CA LEU A 522 -4.25 18.19 82.90
C LEU A 522 -4.45 19.21 81.77
N THR A 523 -4.67 20.45 82.21
CA THR A 523 -4.77 21.69 81.44
C THR A 523 -3.42 22.46 81.47
N ALA A 524 -2.72 22.69 80.35
CA ALA A 524 -1.35 23.25 80.24
C ALA A 524 -1.16 24.81 79.97
N ALA A 525 -0.21 25.56 80.57
CA ALA A 525 -0.39 26.97 81.08
C ALA A 525 -1.06 28.12 80.28
N GLY A 526 -1.58 29.11 81.04
CA GLY A 526 -2.12 30.39 80.54
C GLY A 526 -3.60 30.64 80.87
N LYS A 527 -4.33 31.29 79.94
CA LYS A 527 -5.81 31.40 79.95
C LYS A 527 -6.43 30.42 78.95
N TYR A 528 -7.43 29.69 79.43
CA TYR A 528 -7.93 28.43 78.86
C TYR A 528 -9.36 28.53 78.39
N ARG A 529 -9.97 27.41 77.99
CA ARG A 529 -11.33 27.34 77.48
C ARG A 529 -12.18 26.14 77.94
N ILE A 530 -13.45 26.42 78.23
CA ILE A 530 -14.52 25.43 78.34
C ILE A 530 -15.14 25.25 76.97
N ASN A 531 -15.07 24.02 76.47
CA ASN A 531 -15.79 23.56 75.31
C ASN A 531 -17.16 23.02 75.74
N ALA A 532 -18.22 23.41 75.04
CA ALA A 532 -19.44 22.60 75.02
C ALA A 532 -19.54 21.93 73.67
N ASN A 533 -19.66 20.61 73.62
CA ASN A 533 -19.58 19.84 72.39
C ASN A 533 -20.80 18.93 72.22
N TYR A 534 -21.83 19.44 71.54
CA TYR A 534 -22.91 18.64 71.01
C TYR A 534 -22.35 17.46 70.22
N LEU A 535 -22.68 16.22 70.61
CA LEU A 535 -22.14 14.99 70.02
C LEU A 535 -22.67 14.69 68.60
N GLY A 536 -23.71 15.39 68.16
CA GLY A 536 -24.44 15.00 66.96
C GLY A 536 -25.46 13.89 67.22
N THR A 537 -26.06 13.42 66.15
CA THR A 537 -26.97 12.27 66.06
C THR A 537 -26.67 11.52 64.76
N ASP A 538 -27.58 10.69 64.24
CA ASP A 538 -27.41 10.10 62.92
C ASP A 538 -27.73 11.02 61.74
N LEU A 539 -28.39 12.16 61.97
CA LEU A 539 -28.60 13.18 60.94
C LEU A 539 -27.63 14.37 61.06
N TYR A 540 -27.18 14.71 62.28
CA TYR A 540 -26.38 15.90 62.57
C TYR A 540 -24.95 15.59 63.01
N LYS A 541 -23.96 16.33 62.49
CA LYS A 541 -22.56 16.31 62.96
C LYS A 541 -22.47 16.93 64.35
N GLU A 542 -21.45 16.50 65.10
CA GLU A 542 -21.04 17.23 66.31
C GLU A 542 -20.73 18.69 66.00
N SER A 543 -20.96 19.56 66.99
CA SER A 543 -20.48 20.93 66.97
C SER A 543 -20.05 21.34 68.36
N ALA A 544 -19.24 22.39 68.43
CA ALA A 544 -18.80 22.95 69.70
C ALA A 544 -18.77 24.47 69.67
N ASP A 545 -18.68 25.04 70.87
CA ASP A 545 -18.27 26.43 71.10
C ASP A 545 -17.38 26.51 72.35
N GLU A 546 -16.65 27.62 72.50
CA GLU A 546 -15.62 27.79 73.52
C GLU A 546 -15.69 29.12 74.27
N ASN A 547 -15.82 29.03 75.60
CA ASN A 547 -15.63 30.15 76.55
C ASN A 547 -14.43 29.86 77.48
N ILE A 548 -14.12 30.57 78.57
CA ILE A 548 -12.74 30.63 79.20
C ILE A 548 -12.45 29.79 80.51
N TYR A 549 -11.17 29.48 80.87
CA TYR A 549 -10.77 28.58 82.00
C TYR A 549 -9.37 28.64 82.80
N ASN A 550 -8.40 29.56 82.60
CA ASN A 550 -7.06 29.75 83.35
C ASN A 550 -6.31 28.63 84.22
N VAL A 551 -5.10 28.08 83.85
CA VAL A 551 -4.34 26.87 84.43
C VAL A 551 -2.73 26.72 84.16
N SER A 552 -1.97 25.54 84.23
CA SER A 552 -0.44 25.31 84.03
C SER A 552 0.18 24.00 83.27
N GLN A 553 1.39 24.04 82.61
CA GLN A 553 2.12 23.26 81.45
C GLN A 553 2.35 21.69 81.21
N LEU A 554 2.80 21.23 79.97
CA LEU A 554 3.08 19.81 79.42
C LEU A 554 4.03 19.58 78.14
N LYS A 555 4.20 18.33 77.56
CA LYS A 555 4.92 17.92 76.28
C LYS A 555 4.03 17.30 75.14
N VAL A 556 4.51 17.22 73.88
CA VAL A 556 3.78 16.75 72.65
C VAL A 556 4.43 15.56 71.87
N VAL A 557 3.59 14.74 71.22
CA VAL A 557 3.85 13.73 70.17
C VAL A 557 2.95 14.01 68.94
N MET A 558 3.41 13.80 67.70
CA MET A 558 2.66 14.17 66.47
C MET A 558 2.68 13.08 65.38
N SER A 559 1.54 12.84 64.73
CA SER A 559 1.40 11.96 63.55
C SER A 559 0.76 12.69 62.36
N ALA A 560 1.08 12.26 61.15
CA ALA A 560 0.67 12.92 59.90
C ALA A 560 0.22 11.89 58.86
N ASP A 561 -0.86 12.18 58.15
CA ASP A 561 -1.47 11.27 57.16
C ASP A 561 -0.87 11.50 55.76
N ASN A 562 -0.73 10.44 54.95
CA ASN A 562 -0.30 10.58 53.55
C ASN A 562 -1.49 11.05 52.68
N TYR A 563 -1.24 12.04 51.82
CA TYR A 563 -2.25 12.66 50.97
C TYR A 563 -1.98 12.49 49.48
N SER A 564 -3.04 12.57 48.68
CA SER A 564 -2.95 12.76 47.23
C SER A 564 -3.95 13.79 46.71
N THR A 565 -3.58 14.51 45.65
CA THR A 565 -4.44 15.48 44.96
C THR A 565 -3.97 15.70 43.52
N VAL A 566 -4.71 16.49 42.73
CA VAL A 566 -4.25 17.00 41.42
C VAL A 566 -3.75 18.44 41.55
N VAL A 567 -2.91 18.89 40.61
CA VAL A 567 -2.51 20.30 40.48
C VAL A 567 -3.75 21.21 40.47
N GLY A 568 -3.67 22.36 41.15
CA GLY A 568 -4.76 23.34 41.23
C GLY A 568 -5.96 22.95 42.11
N LYS A 569 -6.03 21.70 42.61
CA LYS A 569 -7.08 21.26 43.54
C LYS A 569 -6.56 21.31 44.98
N THR A 570 -7.18 22.18 45.77
CA THR A 570 -6.91 22.33 47.21
C THR A 570 -7.05 21.01 47.95
N VAL A 571 -6.04 20.67 48.74
CA VAL A 571 -6.04 19.57 49.71
C VAL A 571 -5.89 20.13 51.13
N THR A 572 -6.60 19.56 52.09
CA THR A 572 -6.47 19.91 53.50
C THR A 572 -5.47 18.96 54.14
N LEU A 573 -4.25 19.45 54.39
CA LEU A 573 -3.19 18.69 55.05
C LEU A 573 -3.45 18.71 56.56
N LYS A 574 -3.66 17.54 57.16
CA LYS A 574 -4.00 17.37 58.58
C LYS A 574 -2.88 16.63 59.32
N VAL A 575 -2.57 17.06 60.54
CA VAL A 575 -1.75 16.30 61.49
C VAL A 575 -2.49 16.15 62.82
N ASN A 576 -2.28 15.02 63.49
CA ASN A 576 -2.83 14.70 64.80
C ASN A 576 -1.74 14.88 65.87
N LEU A 577 -2.12 15.35 67.06
CA LEU A 577 -1.22 15.67 68.17
C LEU A 577 -1.76 15.11 69.49
N LEU A 578 -0.93 14.32 70.16
CA LEU A 578 -1.17 13.80 71.51
C LEU A 578 -0.11 14.34 72.47
N ASP A 579 -0.39 14.35 73.77
CA ASP A 579 0.59 14.64 74.81
C ASP A 579 1.27 13.37 75.33
N GLU A 580 2.26 13.54 76.20
CA GLU A 580 2.99 12.42 76.82
C GLU A 580 2.12 11.52 77.71
N SER A 581 0.95 12.00 78.15
CA SER A 581 -0.06 11.22 78.87
C SER A 581 -1.04 10.49 77.94
N ARG A 582 -0.84 10.59 76.62
CA ARG A 582 -1.69 10.05 75.53
C ARG A 582 -3.08 10.70 75.43
N TYR A 583 -3.29 11.86 76.03
CA TYR A 583 -4.47 12.69 75.76
C TYR A 583 -4.22 13.59 74.53
N VAL A 584 -5.28 14.17 73.97
CA VAL A 584 -5.17 15.05 72.80
C VAL A 584 -4.62 16.43 73.18
N VAL A 585 -3.65 16.93 72.41
CA VAL A 585 -3.10 18.29 72.56
C VAL A 585 -4.13 19.28 72.02
N ASN A 586 -4.77 20.07 72.88
CA ASN A 586 -6.00 20.77 72.47
C ASN A 586 -5.81 22.23 71.99
N ASN A 587 -4.57 22.67 71.76
CA ASN A 587 -4.24 24.06 71.38
C ASN A 587 -2.75 24.21 70.97
N GLY A 588 -2.38 25.42 70.55
CA GLY A 588 -1.05 25.79 70.07
C GLY A 588 -1.00 25.91 68.56
N THR A 589 0.18 26.20 67.99
CA THR A 589 0.31 26.61 66.58
C THR A 589 1.31 25.74 65.83
N VAL A 590 0.81 25.00 64.85
CA VAL A 590 1.63 24.21 63.91
C VAL A 590 1.98 25.07 62.71
N ARG A 591 3.28 25.21 62.41
CA ARG A 591 3.80 25.79 61.17
C ARG A 591 3.95 24.68 60.14
N PHE A 592 3.32 24.84 58.98
CA PHE A 592 3.33 23.87 57.90
C PHE A 592 4.29 24.29 56.78
N TYR A 593 4.99 23.30 56.23
CA TYR A 593 5.93 23.45 55.14
C TYR A 593 5.67 22.36 54.09
N VAL A 594 5.75 22.67 52.79
CA VAL A 594 5.67 21.69 51.69
C VAL A 594 6.94 21.77 50.85
N ASN A 595 7.70 20.68 50.82
CA ASN A 595 9.06 20.65 50.29
C ASN A 595 9.94 21.79 50.85
N ASN A 596 9.98 21.87 52.19
CA ASN A 596 10.65 22.91 53.00
C ASN A 596 10.19 24.38 52.76
N THR A 597 9.29 24.64 51.80
CA THR A 597 8.67 25.96 51.62
C THR A 597 7.58 26.16 52.67
N TYR A 598 7.64 27.21 53.49
CA TYR A 598 6.57 27.55 54.43
C TYR A 598 5.27 27.88 53.69
N ILE A 599 4.16 27.23 54.05
CA ILE A 599 2.84 27.43 53.43
C ILE A 599 1.84 28.12 54.35
N GLY A 600 2.19 28.34 55.62
CA GLY A 600 1.34 28.98 56.62
C GLY A 600 1.36 28.26 57.95
N ASN A 601 0.48 28.69 58.86
CA ASN A 601 0.29 28.05 60.16
C ASN A 601 -1.18 27.73 60.40
N ALA A 602 -1.45 26.79 61.30
CA ALA A 602 -2.77 26.46 61.77
C ALA A 602 -2.76 26.21 63.28
N SER A 603 -3.85 26.61 63.95
CA SER A 603 -4.08 26.27 65.34
C SER A 603 -4.42 24.79 65.49
N VAL A 604 -3.99 24.19 66.60
CA VAL A 604 -4.45 22.86 67.02
C VAL A 604 -5.82 22.99 67.69
N VAL A 605 -6.75 22.09 67.36
CA VAL A 605 -8.10 21.97 67.94
C VAL A 605 -8.38 20.48 68.13
N LYS A 606 -8.79 20.04 69.33
CA LYS A 606 -9.06 18.61 69.66
C LYS A 606 -7.94 17.63 69.25
N GLY A 607 -6.67 17.98 69.41
CA GLY A 607 -5.56 17.14 68.94
C GLY A 607 -5.34 17.15 67.44
N VAL A 608 -5.83 18.15 66.70
CA VAL A 608 -5.69 18.24 65.23
C VAL A 608 -5.29 19.65 64.80
N ALA A 609 -4.24 19.79 64.00
CA ALA A 609 -3.99 21.00 63.21
C ALA A 609 -4.14 20.68 61.71
N GLN A 610 -4.69 21.60 60.93
CA GLN A 610 -4.89 21.41 59.51
C GLN A 610 -4.78 22.70 58.70
N ILE A 611 -4.22 22.61 57.49
CA ILE A 611 -4.06 23.75 56.58
C ILE A 611 -4.53 23.38 55.16
N ASN A 612 -5.18 24.33 54.48
CA ASN A 612 -5.52 24.18 53.07
C ASN A 612 -4.32 24.56 52.20
N PHE A 613 -3.96 23.66 51.28
CA PHE A 613 -2.84 23.84 50.36
C PHE A 613 -3.28 23.54 48.93
N THR A 614 -3.04 24.47 48.01
CA THR A 614 -3.31 24.28 46.57
C THR A 614 -1.97 24.13 45.85
N PRO A 615 -1.59 22.92 45.38
CA PRO A 615 -0.33 22.73 44.69
C PRO A 615 -0.34 23.40 43.32
N SER A 616 0.64 24.26 43.07
CA SER A 616 0.94 24.80 41.74
C SER A 616 1.80 23.85 40.90
N LEU A 617 1.91 24.16 39.60
CA LEU A 617 2.60 23.35 38.57
C LEU A 617 4.00 22.87 38.99
N LYS A 618 4.74 23.62 39.82
CA LYS A 618 6.07 23.24 40.32
C LYS A 618 6.09 21.91 41.11
N TYR A 619 4.95 21.49 41.64
CA TYR A 619 4.75 20.25 42.38
C TYR A 619 4.17 19.10 41.53
N GLU A 620 3.85 19.34 40.25
CA GLU A 620 3.21 18.34 39.39
C GLU A 620 4.03 17.06 39.25
N SER A 621 3.33 15.91 39.22
CA SER A 621 3.90 14.57 39.05
C SER A 621 4.95 14.17 40.10
N LYS A 622 5.00 14.87 41.24
CA LYS A 622 5.94 14.62 42.34
C LYS A 622 5.21 14.10 43.56
N GLN A 623 5.86 13.19 44.27
CA GLN A 623 5.63 13.01 45.69
C GLN A 623 6.56 13.98 46.43
N VAL A 624 5.99 14.82 47.31
CA VAL A 624 6.75 15.77 48.13
C VAL A 624 6.40 15.59 49.59
N ARG A 625 7.37 15.77 50.47
CA ARG A 625 7.15 15.74 51.91
C ARG A 625 6.51 17.05 52.37
N TYR A 626 5.45 16.96 53.17
CA TYR A 626 5.00 18.07 54.00
C TYR A 626 5.45 17.85 55.45
N THR A 627 5.86 18.93 56.10
CA THR A 627 6.41 18.94 57.46
C THR A 627 5.56 19.85 58.33
N ALA A 628 5.25 19.41 59.54
CA ALA A 628 4.40 20.10 60.50
C ALA A 628 5.16 20.30 61.82
N ASN A 629 5.52 21.55 62.12
CA ASN A 629 6.30 21.93 63.29
C ASN A 629 5.37 22.59 64.32
N TYR A 630 5.01 21.87 65.39
CA TYR A 630 4.32 22.45 66.54
C TYR A 630 5.24 23.41 67.28
N THR A 631 4.84 24.69 67.35
CA THR A 631 5.57 25.74 68.05
C THR A 631 5.27 25.63 69.54
N LYS A 632 6.31 25.62 70.39
CA LYS A 632 6.12 25.67 71.85
C LYS A 632 5.21 26.83 72.20
N ASN A 633 4.19 26.59 73.02
CA ASN A 633 3.30 27.63 73.53
C ASN A 633 3.27 27.56 75.06
N ASN A 634 2.40 28.37 75.67
CA ASN A 634 2.22 28.35 77.12
C ASN A 634 1.72 26.98 77.64
N TYR A 635 1.25 26.10 76.76
CA TYR A 635 0.71 24.79 77.09
C TYR A 635 1.77 23.70 76.94
N TYR A 636 2.21 23.43 75.71
CA TYR A 636 3.05 22.29 75.41
C TYR A 636 4.39 22.65 74.75
N LEU A 637 5.40 21.81 74.96
CA LEU A 637 6.71 21.89 74.30
C LEU A 637 6.62 21.71 72.77
N ASN A 638 7.64 22.15 72.03
CA ASN A 638 7.71 22.02 70.57
C ASN A 638 7.89 20.57 70.11
N ALA A 639 7.30 20.25 68.95
CA ALA A 639 7.40 18.93 68.30
C ALA A 639 7.35 19.07 66.77
N THR A 640 7.75 18.02 66.05
CA THR A 640 7.79 18.00 64.58
C THR A 640 7.35 16.63 64.05
N THR A 641 6.60 16.62 62.95
CA THR A 641 6.28 15.40 62.18
C THR A 641 6.27 15.68 60.68
N TYR A 642 6.21 14.64 59.85
CA TYR A 642 6.19 14.74 58.40
C TYR A 642 5.45 13.57 57.74
N ALA A 643 4.87 13.80 56.57
CA ALA A 643 4.25 12.78 55.72
C ALA A 643 4.31 13.18 54.24
N ASN A 644 3.89 12.27 53.36
CA ASN A 644 4.00 12.44 51.90
C ASN A 644 2.70 12.98 51.30
N LEU A 645 2.84 13.94 50.39
CA LEU A 645 1.79 14.44 49.50
C LEU A 645 2.14 14.07 48.07
N THR A 646 1.26 13.34 47.38
CA THR A 646 1.44 12.93 45.97
C THR A 646 0.57 13.80 45.07
N ILE A 647 1.17 14.55 44.14
CA ILE A 647 0.43 15.45 43.23
C ILE A 647 0.44 14.86 41.81
N THR A 648 -0.75 14.70 41.23
CA THR A 648 -0.94 14.18 39.86
C THR A 648 -1.45 15.26 38.89
N LYS A 649 -1.36 14.96 37.59
CA LYS A 649 -1.85 15.82 36.50
C LYS A 649 -3.38 15.82 36.43
N GLN A 650 -3.97 16.84 35.81
CA GLN A 650 -5.41 16.90 35.57
C GLN A 650 -5.81 16.08 34.32
N LEU A 651 -6.93 15.36 34.39
CA LEU A 651 -7.49 14.61 33.25
C LEU A 651 -8.19 15.52 32.22
N GLU A 652 -8.67 16.68 32.65
CA GLU A 652 -9.16 17.74 31.78
C GLU A 652 -8.38 19.02 32.05
N VAL A 653 -7.90 19.68 30.98
CA VAL A 653 -7.34 21.03 31.03
C VAL A 653 -8.03 21.92 29.99
N TYR A 654 -7.94 23.23 30.20
CA TYR A 654 -8.67 24.26 29.46
C TYR A 654 -7.66 25.30 28.95
N VAL A 655 -7.78 25.68 27.68
CA VAL A 655 -6.91 26.66 27.01
C VAL A 655 -7.76 27.77 26.41
N SER A 656 -7.27 29.01 26.47
CA SER A 656 -7.90 30.19 25.90
C SER A 656 -6.84 31.18 25.41
N PRO A 657 -7.01 31.91 24.29
CA PRO A 657 -6.06 32.94 23.88
C PRO A 657 -5.87 34.06 24.92
N ASN A 658 -6.88 34.26 25.77
CA ASN A 658 -6.88 35.20 26.89
C ASN A 658 -6.42 34.56 28.22
N GLY A 659 -5.94 33.30 28.19
CA GLY A 659 -5.41 32.58 29.34
C GLY A 659 -3.98 32.98 29.71
N ASN A 660 -3.41 32.28 30.69
CA ASN A 660 -2.03 32.46 31.15
C ASN A 660 -1.44 31.09 31.51
N ASP A 661 -0.24 30.77 31.03
CA ASP A 661 0.42 29.49 31.31
C ASP A 661 0.97 29.38 32.76
N ASN A 662 0.85 30.44 33.55
CA ASN A 662 1.04 30.39 35.01
C ASN A 662 -0.24 29.97 35.78
N ASN A 663 -1.38 29.84 35.08
CA ASN A 663 -2.63 29.38 35.69
C ASN A 663 -2.60 27.87 35.98
N PHE A 664 -3.62 27.35 36.65
CA PHE A 664 -3.79 25.91 36.87
C PHE A 664 -4.37 25.15 35.66
N GLY A 665 -4.72 25.82 34.55
CA GLY A 665 -5.32 25.15 33.38
C GLY A 665 -6.76 24.66 33.59
N ASN A 666 -7.46 25.16 34.61
CA ASN A 666 -8.86 24.80 34.86
C ASN A 666 -9.84 25.74 34.14
N LYS A 667 -11.14 25.43 34.14
CA LYS A 667 -12.14 26.18 33.36
C LYS A 667 -12.26 27.67 33.70
N THR A 668 -11.95 28.11 34.93
CA THR A 668 -11.97 29.53 35.31
C THR A 668 -10.61 30.20 35.15
N HIS A 669 -9.53 29.42 35.20
CA HIS A 669 -8.15 29.88 35.04
C HIS A 669 -7.45 29.02 33.97
N PRO A 670 -7.78 29.21 32.68
CA PRO A 670 -7.25 28.40 31.59
C PRO A 670 -5.79 28.73 31.28
N PHE A 671 -5.07 27.77 30.72
CA PHE A 671 -3.77 27.98 30.08
C PHE A 671 -3.91 28.92 28.88
N LYS A 672 -2.79 29.50 28.44
CA LYS A 672 -2.72 30.30 27.22
C LYS A 672 -2.41 29.47 25.98
N THR A 673 -1.52 28.48 26.11
CA THR A 673 -1.00 27.71 24.98
C THR A 673 -1.34 26.21 25.04
N ILE A 674 -1.58 25.64 23.87
CA ILE A 674 -1.84 24.21 23.65
C ILE A 674 -0.57 23.41 23.93
N SER A 675 0.60 23.92 23.53
CA SER A 675 1.90 23.31 23.81
C SER A 675 2.15 23.14 25.33
N HIS A 676 1.83 24.16 26.13
CA HIS A 676 1.90 24.05 27.59
C HIS A 676 0.86 23.04 28.13
N ALA A 677 -0.37 23.09 27.63
CA ALA A 677 -1.45 22.18 28.05
C ALA A 677 -1.13 20.70 27.82
N ILE A 678 -0.48 20.32 26.71
CA ILE A 678 -0.05 18.92 26.45
C ILE A 678 0.93 18.43 27.51
N ASN A 679 1.82 19.31 27.99
CA ASN A 679 2.79 18.98 29.02
C ASN A 679 2.18 18.87 30.42
N HIS A 680 0.99 19.43 30.68
CA HIS A 680 0.34 19.46 32.00
C HIS A 680 -0.95 18.63 32.13
N VAL A 681 -1.48 18.11 31.01
CA VAL A 681 -2.57 17.14 31.02
C VAL A 681 -2.06 15.72 31.34
N ALA A 682 -2.90 14.90 31.97
CA ALA A 682 -2.63 13.49 32.21
C ALA A 682 -2.60 12.65 30.92
N LEU A 683 -2.07 11.42 30.99
CA LEU A 683 -2.10 10.46 29.89
C LEU A 683 -3.55 10.10 29.52
N LEU A 684 -3.86 10.12 28.21
CA LEU A 684 -5.22 9.99 27.65
C LEU A 684 -6.20 11.10 28.11
N GLY A 685 -5.69 12.21 28.64
CA GLY A 685 -6.50 13.35 29.06
C GLY A 685 -6.96 14.25 27.91
N THR A 686 -7.87 15.17 28.24
CA THR A 686 -8.55 16.05 27.29
C THR A 686 -8.15 17.51 27.46
N ILE A 687 -7.84 18.18 26.34
CA ILE A 687 -7.53 19.60 26.23
C ILE A 687 -8.73 20.29 25.57
N ASN A 688 -9.45 21.10 26.34
CA ASN A 688 -10.61 21.85 25.88
C ASN A 688 -10.20 23.25 25.43
N LEU A 689 -10.41 23.58 24.15
CA LEU A 689 -10.13 24.91 23.61
C LEU A 689 -11.37 25.79 23.68
N ALA A 690 -11.23 26.97 24.28
CA ALA A 690 -12.20 28.06 24.15
C ALA A 690 -12.23 28.63 22.72
N LYS A 691 -13.26 29.41 22.41
CA LYS A 691 -13.35 30.16 21.14
C LYS A 691 -12.18 31.15 21.01
N GLY A 692 -11.56 31.16 19.83
CA GLY A 692 -10.52 32.09 19.42
C GLY A 692 -9.43 31.45 18.55
N THR A 693 -8.39 32.24 18.24
CA THR A 693 -7.26 31.83 17.41
C THR A 693 -6.00 31.64 18.25
N TYR A 694 -5.43 30.44 18.18
CA TYR A 694 -4.21 30.01 18.86
C TYR A 694 -3.06 30.06 17.86
N LYS A 695 -2.19 31.07 17.96
CA LYS A 695 -1.02 31.21 17.07
C LYS A 695 0.15 30.38 17.60
N GLU A 696 0.14 29.09 17.28
CA GLU A 696 1.12 28.11 17.75
C GLU A 696 1.59 27.19 16.61
N ASN A 697 2.87 26.82 16.67
CA ASN A 697 3.49 25.83 15.80
C ASN A 697 4.64 25.13 16.52
N GLY A 698 5.13 24.01 15.97
CA GLY A 698 6.14 23.16 16.60
C GLY A 698 5.65 22.37 17.81
N ILE A 699 4.32 22.18 17.95
CA ILE A 699 3.70 21.55 19.12
C ILE A 699 4.07 20.06 19.17
N LEU A 700 4.97 19.70 20.09
CA LEU A 700 5.41 18.31 20.29
C LEU A 700 4.34 17.52 21.06
N VAL A 701 3.88 16.40 20.48
CA VAL A 701 2.97 15.47 21.15
C VAL A 701 3.80 14.41 21.89
N ASN A 702 4.18 14.73 23.13
CA ASN A 702 4.95 13.88 24.04
C ASN A 702 4.08 13.09 25.05
N ASN A 703 2.77 13.02 24.79
CA ASN A 703 1.75 12.41 25.63
C ASN A 703 0.55 12.03 24.73
N SER A 704 -0.16 10.94 25.02
CA SER A 704 -1.41 10.63 24.29
C SER A 704 -2.53 11.55 24.75
N VAL A 705 -3.10 12.35 23.83
CA VAL A 705 -4.01 13.45 24.18
C VAL A 705 -5.17 13.61 23.19
N LYS A 706 -6.30 14.10 23.71
CA LYS A 706 -7.49 14.49 22.94
C LYS A 706 -7.67 16.00 22.98
N ILE A 707 -7.68 16.69 21.84
CA ILE A 707 -7.87 18.14 21.75
C ILE A 707 -9.25 18.43 21.14
N ILE A 708 -10.07 19.21 21.84
CA ILE A 708 -11.47 19.45 21.49
C ILE A 708 -11.73 20.96 21.41
N GLY A 709 -12.09 21.45 20.23
CA GLY A 709 -12.60 22.81 20.03
C GLY A 709 -14.11 22.93 20.28
N THR A 710 -14.59 24.15 20.52
CA THR A 710 -16.04 24.43 20.54
C THR A 710 -16.67 24.26 19.15
N GLY A 711 -15.95 24.60 18.07
CA GLY A 711 -16.40 24.44 16.68
C GLY A 711 -15.29 24.77 15.69
N VAL A 712 -15.35 24.20 14.47
CA VAL A 712 -14.28 24.37 13.46
C VAL A 712 -14.08 25.81 12.97
N ASN A 713 -15.10 26.66 13.11
CA ASN A 713 -15.02 28.10 12.80
C ASN A 713 -14.81 28.96 14.05
N ASP A 714 -14.80 28.35 15.25
CA ASP A 714 -14.62 29.04 16.54
C ASP A 714 -13.24 28.79 17.15
N CYS A 715 -12.64 27.62 16.94
CA CYS A 715 -11.32 27.26 17.46
C CYS A 715 -10.34 27.05 16.31
N ILE A 716 -9.47 28.03 16.08
CA ILE A 716 -8.51 28.06 14.99
C ILE A 716 -7.09 27.91 15.58
N ILE A 717 -6.36 26.89 15.15
CA ILE A 717 -4.94 26.70 15.46
C ILE A 717 -4.16 27.15 14.22
N ASP A 718 -3.41 28.24 14.35
CA ASP A 718 -2.80 28.96 13.23
C ASP A 718 -1.27 28.88 13.27
N GLY A 719 -0.70 28.06 12.39
CA GLY A 719 0.73 27.88 12.23
C GLY A 719 1.49 29.14 11.78
N SER A 720 0.76 30.22 11.45
CA SER A 720 1.27 31.55 11.14
C SER A 720 2.26 31.55 9.95
N SER A 721 2.05 30.64 9.00
CA SER A 721 2.87 30.41 7.80
C SER A 721 4.36 30.11 8.07
N SER A 722 4.70 29.70 9.31
CA SER A 722 6.07 29.66 9.81
C SER A 722 6.63 28.24 9.95
N LYS A 723 5.96 27.36 10.69
CA LYS A 723 6.39 25.97 10.96
C LYS A 723 5.21 25.00 10.94
N MET A 724 5.51 23.70 10.98
CA MET A 724 4.52 22.64 11.13
C MET A 724 3.74 22.81 12.44
N ILE A 725 2.42 22.62 12.44
CA ILE A 725 1.60 22.89 13.63
C ILE A 725 1.87 21.85 14.73
N PHE A 726 1.65 20.56 14.45
CA PHE A 726 1.86 19.45 15.38
C PHE A 726 2.96 18.49 14.92
N ASN A 727 3.83 18.11 15.85
CA ASN A 727 4.83 17.07 15.70
C ASN A 727 4.50 15.89 16.61
N ALA A 728 3.86 14.85 16.08
CA ALA A 728 3.54 13.60 16.78
C ALA A 728 4.51 12.48 16.37
N SER A 729 5.82 12.77 16.43
CA SER A 729 6.90 11.85 16.03
C SER A 729 7.14 10.65 16.94
N ILE A 730 6.50 10.59 18.11
CA ILE A 730 6.72 9.54 19.10
C ILE A 730 5.61 8.49 18.95
N GLU A 731 5.95 7.36 18.30
CA GLU A 731 5.01 6.29 17.88
C GLU A 731 4.03 5.82 18.97
N LYS A 732 4.50 5.67 20.21
CA LYS A 732 3.68 5.21 21.35
C LYS A 732 2.58 6.20 21.81
N TYR A 733 2.54 7.41 21.27
CA TYR A 733 1.55 8.43 21.65
C TYR A 733 0.56 8.72 20.53
N SER A 734 -0.72 8.87 20.91
CA SER A 734 -1.81 9.16 19.98
C SER A 734 -2.29 10.60 20.08
N LEU A 735 -2.71 11.15 18.93
CA LEU A 735 -3.34 12.47 18.84
C LEU A 735 -4.77 12.31 18.32
N GLU A 736 -5.76 12.69 19.13
CA GLU A 736 -7.13 12.86 18.65
C GLU A 736 -7.46 14.36 18.55
N LEU A 737 -7.92 14.80 17.39
CA LEU A 737 -8.39 16.17 17.14
C LEU A 737 -9.89 16.17 16.84
N GLN A 738 -10.65 17.01 17.55
CA GLN A 738 -12.08 17.21 17.31
C GLN A 738 -12.45 18.70 17.16
N ARG A 739 -13.29 19.03 16.17
CA ARG A 739 -13.98 20.33 16.05
C ARG A 739 -13.05 21.56 16.08
N VAL A 740 -11.90 21.47 15.42
CA VAL A 740 -10.90 22.54 15.28
C VAL A 740 -10.57 22.80 13.81
N CYS A 741 -10.08 24.00 13.49
CA CYS A 741 -9.43 24.30 12.22
C CYS A 741 -7.91 24.42 12.42
N LEU A 742 -7.12 23.65 11.67
CA LEU A 742 -5.68 23.79 11.58
C LEU A 742 -5.36 24.54 10.30
N GLN A 743 -4.75 25.73 10.41
CA GLN A 743 -4.48 26.58 9.26
C GLN A 743 -3.08 27.15 9.20
N ASN A 744 -2.63 27.48 7.99
CA ASN A 744 -1.35 28.14 7.70
C ASN A 744 -0.12 27.44 8.30
N GLY A 745 -0.19 26.13 8.57
CA GLY A 745 0.97 25.33 8.94
C GLY A 745 1.93 25.17 7.76
N LYS A 746 3.24 25.27 7.99
CA LYS A 746 4.24 25.26 6.91
C LYS A 746 5.49 24.44 7.23
N SER A 747 5.96 23.55 6.34
CA SER A 747 7.26 22.88 6.53
C SER A 747 8.12 22.81 5.26
N SER A 748 9.40 23.15 5.39
CA SER A 748 10.43 22.94 4.36
C SER A 748 11.23 21.64 4.58
N ILE A 749 11.02 20.93 5.68
CA ILE A 749 11.77 19.71 6.03
C ILE A 749 11.24 18.53 5.19
N PRO A 750 12.09 17.74 4.50
CA PRO A 750 11.65 16.53 3.80
C PRO A 750 10.97 15.51 4.71
N ASN A 751 10.07 14.69 4.17
CA ASN A 751 9.32 13.66 4.90
C ASN A 751 8.48 14.19 6.09
N THR A 752 7.99 15.43 6.04
CA THR A 752 7.14 16.04 7.09
C THR A 752 5.82 16.57 6.53
N ALA A 753 5.10 17.44 7.26
CA ALA A 753 3.90 18.08 6.73
C ALA A 753 3.76 19.56 7.12
N GLY A 754 2.83 20.26 6.47
CA GLY A 754 2.43 21.61 6.88
C GLY A 754 1.64 21.63 8.19
N ALA A 755 0.66 20.73 8.40
CA ALA A 755 -0.13 20.73 9.63
C ALA A 755 0.34 19.69 10.67
N ILE A 756 0.42 18.41 10.31
CA ILE A 756 0.69 17.31 11.26
C ILE A 756 1.65 16.28 10.65
N TYR A 757 2.78 16.04 11.30
CA TYR A 757 3.55 14.79 11.16
C TYR A 757 3.14 13.82 12.26
N SER A 758 2.89 12.54 11.94
CA SER A 758 2.48 11.53 12.93
C SER A 758 3.14 10.17 12.69
N ALA A 759 3.95 9.74 13.66
CA ALA A 759 4.42 8.36 13.76
C ALA A 759 3.46 7.48 14.56
N GLY A 760 2.78 8.05 15.57
CA GLY A 760 1.74 7.37 16.34
C GLY A 760 0.36 7.44 15.68
N MET A 761 -0.66 6.93 16.38
CA MET A 761 -2.03 6.92 15.85
C MET A 761 -2.62 8.34 15.79
N LEU A 762 -3.10 8.75 14.61
CA LEU A 762 -3.77 10.03 14.38
C LEU A 762 -5.27 9.82 14.10
N ILE A 763 -6.10 10.46 14.91
CA ILE A 763 -7.57 10.47 14.75
C ILE A 763 -8.04 11.91 14.51
N THR A 764 -8.81 12.14 13.45
CA THR A 764 -9.49 13.43 13.21
C THR A 764 -10.99 13.21 13.06
N ASN A 765 -11.78 13.96 13.82
CA ASN A 765 -13.25 13.91 13.78
C ASN A 765 -13.83 15.33 13.64
N GLY A 766 -14.36 15.65 12.46
CA GLY A 766 -14.88 16.98 12.17
C GLY A 766 -13.80 18.06 12.28
N VAL A 767 -12.64 17.84 11.63
CA VAL A 767 -11.50 18.78 11.65
C VAL A 767 -11.36 19.46 10.29
N LYS A 768 -11.04 20.75 10.30
CA LYS A 768 -10.78 21.54 9.08
C LYS A 768 -9.27 21.75 8.91
N PHE A 769 -8.75 21.56 7.71
CA PHE A 769 -7.36 21.81 7.32
C PHE A 769 -7.35 22.83 6.19
N LEU A 770 -6.86 24.04 6.45
CA LEU A 770 -6.96 25.19 5.54
C LEU A 770 -5.58 25.80 5.24
N ASN A 771 -5.23 25.97 3.97
CA ASN A 771 -4.00 26.67 3.54
C ASN A 771 -2.68 26.09 4.10
N ASN A 772 -2.64 24.83 4.54
CA ASN A 772 -1.40 24.23 5.06
C ASN A 772 -0.49 23.83 3.89
N ALA A 773 0.81 24.07 4.02
CA ALA A 773 1.77 23.97 2.93
C ALA A 773 3.04 23.20 3.30
N ALA A 774 3.64 22.50 2.34
CA ALA A 774 4.98 21.97 2.48
C ALA A 774 5.84 22.23 1.23
N THR A 775 7.15 22.37 1.43
CA THR A 775 8.15 22.52 0.36
C THR A 775 9.34 21.56 0.48
N GLY A 776 9.38 20.73 1.53
CA GLY A 776 10.31 19.60 1.58
C GLY A 776 9.89 18.48 0.61
N SER A 777 10.86 17.81 0.00
CA SER A 777 10.60 16.62 -0.83
C SER A 777 9.90 15.53 -0.02
N ASN A 778 9.05 14.75 -0.68
CA ASN A 778 8.33 13.62 -0.07
C ASN A 778 7.50 14.00 1.18
N SER A 779 7.09 15.27 1.31
CA SER A 779 6.27 15.77 2.42
C SER A 779 4.76 15.78 2.07
N ALA A 780 3.92 16.39 2.90
CA ALA A 780 2.51 16.64 2.61
C ALA A 780 2.04 18.05 3.02
N GLY A 781 1.06 18.64 2.32
CA GLY A 781 0.54 19.96 2.71
C GLY A 781 -0.15 19.96 4.07
N ALA A 782 -0.95 18.94 4.39
CA ALA A 782 -1.65 18.85 5.68
C ALA A 782 -1.08 17.74 6.60
N ILE A 783 -1.15 16.46 6.20
CA ILE A 783 -0.84 15.31 7.08
C ILE A 783 0.21 14.40 6.43
N TYR A 784 1.27 14.11 7.16
CA TYR A 784 2.20 13.02 6.87
C TYR A 784 2.07 11.96 7.97
N SER A 785 1.72 10.73 7.61
CA SER A 785 1.43 9.65 8.57
C SER A 785 2.25 8.39 8.29
N LEU A 786 3.03 7.96 9.28
CA LEU A 786 3.57 6.61 9.39
C LEU A 786 2.71 5.74 10.31
N GLY A 787 2.04 6.35 11.30
CA GLY A 787 1.08 5.67 12.15
C GLY A 787 -0.30 5.52 11.50
N SER A 788 -1.15 4.69 12.10
CA SER A 788 -2.52 4.43 11.63
C SER A 788 -3.36 5.72 11.63
N LEU A 789 -4.03 5.98 10.51
CA LEU A 789 -4.67 7.26 10.22
C LEU A 789 -6.20 7.09 10.06
N ASN A 790 -6.96 7.67 10.99
CA ASN A 790 -8.42 7.67 10.96
C ASN A 790 -8.97 9.09 10.76
N ILE A 791 -9.68 9.30 9.65
CA ILE A 791 -10.24 10.59 9.25
C ILE A 791 -11.74 10.43 9.08
N THR A 792 -12.55 11.22 9.80
CA THR A 792 -14.02 11.17 9.75
C THR A 792 -14.61 12.58 9.78
N GLY A 793 -15.46 12.92 8.81
CA GLY A 793 -16.14 14.23 8.77
C GLY A 793 -15.21 15.43 8.54
N SER A 794 -13.95 15.20 8.16
CA SER A 794 -12.93 16.25 8.07
C SER A 794 -12.91 16.92 6.69
N THR A 795 -12.50 18.18 6.64
CA THR A 795 -12.51 19.00 5.40
C THR A 795 -11.14 19.63 5.14
N PHE A 796 -10.60 19.40 3.95
CA PHE A 796 -9.26 19.84 3.53
C PHE A 796 -9.37 20.81 2.35
N ILE A 797 -9.01 22.08 2.56
CA ILE A 797 -9.17 23.18 1.59
C ILE A 797 -7.82 23.85 1.30
N ASN A 798 -7.45 23.96 0.02
CA ASN A 798 -6.28 24.72 -0.45
C ASN A 798 -4.95 24.35 0.26
N ASN A 799 -4.78 23.08 0.64
CA ASN A 799 -3.51 22.58 1.17
C ASN A 799 -2.59 22.21 -0.01
N THR A 800 -1.29 22.47 0.12
CA THR A 800 -0.36 22.40 -1.03
C THR A 800 0.99 21.77 -0.70
N LEU A 801 1.58 21.12 -1.69
CA LEU A 801 2.94 20.59 -1.63
C LEU A 801 3.71 21.12 -2.84
N THR A 802 4.73 21.94 -2.61
CA THR A 802 5.55 22.57 -3.66
C THR A 802 7.03 22.22 -3.46
N ALA A 803 7.42 21.05 -3.95
CA ALA A 803 8.73 20.42 -3.77
C ALA A 803 9.14 19.66 -5.03
N PRO A 804 10.43 19.39 -5.31
CA PRO A 804 10.85 18.78 -6.58
C PRO A 804 10.12 17.47 -6.93
N ASN A 805 9.93 16.63 -5.90
CA ASN A 805 9.02 15.49 -5.88
C ASN A 805 7.86 15.81 -4.94
N ALA A 806 6.71 16.16 -5.51
CA ALA A 806 5.52 16.59 -4.79
C ALA A 806 4.40 15.54 -4.88
N GLU A 807 4.44 14.50 -4.05
CA GLU A 807 3.40 13.46 -4.02
C GLU A 807 2.66 13.41 -2.66
N GLY A 808 1.34 13.65 -2.68
CA GLY A 808 0.49 13.73 -1.48
C GLY A 808 0.24 15.17 -1.05
N ALA A 809 -0.48 15.95 -1.86
CA ALA A 809 -0.70 17.39 -1.63
C ALA A 809 -1.36 17.69 -0.28
N VAL A 810 -2.24 16.81 0.20
CA VAL A 810 -2.94 16.94 1.48
C VAL A 810 -2.45 15.87 2.43
N ILE A 811 -2.50 14.61 2.02
CA ILE A 811 -2.13 13.45 2.83
C ILE A 811 -1.03 12.67 2.12
N ARG A 812 0.07 12.41 2.82
CA ARG A 812 1.03 11.36 2.48
C ARG A 812 1.00 10.32 3.58
N THR A 813 0.68 9.08 3.23
CA THR A 813 0.52 7.98 4.20
C THR A 813 1.32 6.75 3.76
N ILE A 814 2.11 6.18 4.68
CA ILE A 814 3.09 5.13 4.38
C ILE A 814 3.08 4.04 5.46
N ASN A 815 3.16 2.75 5.07
CA ASN A 815 3.34 1.59 5.96
C ASN A 815 2.24 1.38 7.04
N ASN A 816 0.98 1.77 6.80
CA ASN A 816 -0.09 1.74 7.82
C ASN A 816 -1.50 1.42 7.27
N ASN A 817 -2.48 1.41 8.16
CA ASN A 817 -3.90 1.38 7.82
C ASN A 817 -4.44 2.83 7.80
N THR A 818 -5.00 3.27 6.67
CA THR A 818 -5.60 4.60 6.50
C THR A 818 -7.08 4.48 6.13
N THR A 819 -7.95 5.10 6.93
CA THR A 819 -9.40 5.16 6.70
C THR A 819 -9.88 6.61 6.58
N VAL A 820 -10.59 6.92 5.48
CA VAL A 820 -11.16 8.25 5.19
C VAL A 820 -12.68 8.12 4.98
N ILE A 821 -13.48 8.66 5.89
CA ILE A 821 -14.94 8.53 5.89
C ILE A 821 -15.60 9.92 5.90
N ALA A 822 -16.67 10.08 5.12
CA ALA A 822 -17.56 11.25 5.14
C ALA A 822 -16.82 12.60 5.05
N SER A 823 -15.71 12.65 4.30
CA SER A 823 -14.76 13.76 4.30
C SER A 823 -14.77 14.51 2.96
N THR A 824 -14.18 15.70 2.93
CA THR A 824 -14.20 16.59 1.76
C THR A 824 -12.82 17.18 1.48
N PHE A 825 -12.36 17.10 0.22
CA PHE A 825 -11.06 17.62 -0.23
C PHE A 825 -11.30 18.58 -1.40
N MET A 826 -11.02 19.88 -1.21
CA MET A 826 -11.29 20.95 -2.17
C MET A 826 -10.04 21.78 -2.51
N ASP A 827 -9.83 22.03 -3.80
CA ASP A 827 -8.85 23.00 -4.32
C ASP A 827 -7.39 22.75 -3.86
N ASN A 828 -7.02 21.52 -3.51
CA ASN A 828 -5.67 21.16 -3.05
C ASN A 828 -4.73 20.87 -4.24
N ALA A 829 -3.42 21.10 -4.08
CA ALA A 829 -2.47 21.06 -5.20
C ALA A 829 -1.07 20.50 -4.87
N ALA A 830 -0.67 19.46 -5.63
CA ALA A 830 0.69 18.96 -5.72
C ALA A 830 1.43 19.65 -6.87
N LYS A 831 2.57 20.29 -6.59
CA LYS A 831 3.34 21.12 -7.52
C LYS A 831 4.81 20.70 -7.52
N GLY A 832 5.16 19.77 -8.40
CA GLY A 832 6.52 19.31 -8.63
C GLY A 832 7.21 20.05 -9.76
N ASN A 833 8.54 19.92 -9.84
CA ASN A 833 9.26 20.22 -11.09
C ASN A 833 9.63 18.92 -11.84
N MET A 834 9.95 17.83 -11.13
CA MET A 834 10.26 16.52 -11.70
C MET A 834 9.05 15.58 -11.65
N VAL A 835 8.48 15.38 -10.46
CA VAL A 835 7.38 14.44 -10.23
C VAL A 835 6.30 15.06 -9.36
N ALA A 836 5.03 14.83 -9.72
CA ALA A 836 3.89 15.07 -8.82
C ALA A 836 2.89 13.92 -8.86
N GLY A 837 2.07 13.82 -7.82
CA GLY A 837 0.99 12.83 -7.74
C GLY A 837 0.15 12.96 -6.48
N GLY A 838 -1.03 12.37 -6.46
CA GLY A 838 -1.92 12.43 -5.31
C GLY A 838 -2.26 13.86 -4.91
N GLY A 839 -2.88 14.63 -5.83
CA GLY A 839 -3.31 16.02 -5.58
C GLY A 839 -4.29 16.20 -4.41
N ALA A 840 -4.80 15.10 -3.86
CA ALA A 840 -5.24 14.99 -2.47
C ALA A 840 -4.38 14.00 -1.67
N ILE A 841 -4.35 12.72 -2.06
CA ILE A 841 -3.79 11.63 -1.25
C ILE A 841 -2.72 10.84 -2.01
N TYR A 842 -1.58 10.61 -1.36
CA TYR A 842 -0.58 9.60 -1.71
C TYR A 842 -0.56 8.49 -0.66
N ALA A 843 -0.70 7.24 -1.08
CA ALA A 843 -0.71 6.06 -0.20
C ALA A 843 0.25 4.97 -0.67
N GLN A 844 1.29 4.69 0.12
CA GLN A 844 2.36 3.75 -0.20
C GLN A 844 2.47 2.63 0.84
N ARG A 845 2.34 1.35 0.44
CA ARG A 845 2.33 0.21 1.37
C ARG A 845 1.26 0.36 2.46
N VAL A 846 0.05 0.75 2.05
CA VAL A 846 -1.08 1.10 2.94
C VAL A 846 -2.33 0.29 2.61
N SER A 847 -3.10 -0.11 3.62
CA SER A 847 -4.51 -0.49 3.44
C SER A 847 -5.35 0.79 3.43
N LEU A 848 -5.86 1.17 2.25
CA LEU A 848 -6.58 2.43 2.04
C LEU A 848 -8.08 2.17 1.84
N ILE A 849 -8.88 2.64 2.80
CA ILE A 849 -10.34 2.62 2.73
C ILE A 849 -10.86 4.05 2.60
N ILE A 850 -11.62 4.33 1.54
CA ILE A 850 -12.27 5.64 1.33
C ILE A 850 -13.78 5.43 1.17
N MET A 851 -14.59 6.08 2.00
CA MET A 851 -16.05 5.96 2.00
C MET A 851 -16.76 7.31 2.05
N ASN A 852 -17.87 7.44 1.32
CA ASN A 852 -18.80 8.57 1.41
C ASN A 852 -18.13 9.96 1.28
N THR A 853 -17.04 10.04 0.50
CA THR A 853 -16.07 11.16 0.51
C THR A 853 -16.08 11.89 -0.83
N THR A 854 -15.92 13.22 -0.81
CA THR A 854 -15.90 14.06 -2.02
C THR A 854 -14.54 14.72 -2.22
N PHE A 855 -13.98 14.52 -3.41
CA PHE A 855 -12.82 15.22 -3.93
C PHE A 855 -13.29 16.20 -5.01
N ASN A 856 -12.91 17.47 -4.94
CA ASN A 856 -13.25 18.50 -5.92
C ASN A 856 -12.04 19.39 -6.23
N LYS A 857 -11.70 19.57 -7.51
CA LYS A 857 -10.57 20.42 -7.97
C LYS A 857 -9.22 20.12 -7.30
N ASN A 858 -8.97 18.86 -6.94
CA ASN A 858 -7.65 18.45 -6.48
C ASN A 858 -6.75 18.23 -7.71
N THR A 859 -5.50 18.68 -7.63
CA THR A 859 -4.63 18.79 -8.82
C THR A 859 -3.20 18.36 -8.57
N ALA A 860 -2.56 17.84 -9.63
CA ALA A 860 -1.13 17.55 -9.64
C ALA A 860 -0.48 18.13 -10.90
N THR A 861 0.63 18.84 -10.74
CA THR A 861 1.37 19.52 -11.82
C THR A 861 2.87 19.28 -11.67
N ALA A 862 3.56 18.79 -12.71
CA ALA A 862 5.03 18.59 -12.74
C ALA A 862 5.53 18.29 -14.18
N ARG A 863 6.79 17.85 -14.34
CA ARG A 863 7.24 17.21 -15.59
C ARG A 863 6.57 15.86 -15.82
N ASN A 864 6.51 15.01 -14.79
CA ASN A 864 5.80 13.74 -14.81
C ASN A 864 4.72 13.73 -13.72
N VAL A 865 3.47 13.40 -14.07
CA VAL A 865 2.34 13.37 -13.13
C VAL A 865 1.76 11.96 -13.01
N THR A 866 1.51 11.51 -11.79
CA THR A 866 0.93 10.20 -11.47
C THR A 866 -0.22 10.36 -10.48
N GLY A 867 -1.46 10.40 -10.96
CA GLY A 867 -2.67 10.51 -10.14
C GLY A 867 -3.03 11.96 -9.80
N GLY A 868 -3.96 12.55 -10.55
CA GLY A 868 -4.40 13.94 -10.35
C GLY A 868 -5.00 14.21 -8.96
N THR A 869 -5.74 13.25 -8.40
CA THR A 869 -6.31 13.33 -7.03
C THR A 869 -5.72 12.25 -6.10
N LEU A 870 -5.63 10.99 -6.54
CA LEU A 870 -5.14 9.86 -5.75
C LEU A 870 -3.93 9.21 -6.43
N LYS A 871 -2.84 8.98 -5.67
CA LYS A 871 -1.73 8.10 -6.07
C LYS A 871 -1.58 6.96 -5.08
N ILE A 872 -1.47 5.74 -5.59
CA ILE A 872 -1.52 4.49 -4.84
C ILE A 872 -0.36 3.60 -5.28
N VAL A 873 0.45 3.09 -4.35
CA VAL A 873 1.70 2.35 -4.63
C VAL A 873 1.86 1.20 -3.65
N ASN A 874 2.00 -0.04 -4.12
CA ASN A 874 2.22 -1.25 -3.29
C ASN A 874 1.21 -1.41 -2.13
N SER A 875 -0.01 -0.92 -2.32
CA SER A 875 -1.05 -0.74 -1.29
C SER A 875 -2.21 -1.73 -1.51
N THR A 876 -3.38 -1.45 -0.94
CA THR A 876 -4.68 -1.84 -1.53
C THR A 876 -5.68 -0.70 -1.39
N ALA A 877 -6.67 -0.63 -2.29
CA ALA A 877 -7.60 0.49 -2.37
C ALA A 877 -9.05 0.02 -2.50
N SER A 878 -9.86 0.28 -1.47
CA SER A 878 -11.30 0.00 -1.48
C SER A 878 -12.09 1.30 -1.32
N ILE A 879 -12.81 1.70 -2.38
CA ILE A 879 -13.38 3.04 -2.57
C ILE A 879 -14.89 2.95 -2.83
N TYR A 880 -15.70 3.43 -1.89
CA TYR A 880 -17.17 3.26 -1.89
C TYR A 880 -17.91 4.59 -1.77
N ASN A 881 -18.94 4.82 -2.62
CA ASN A 881 -19.78 6.02 -2.57
C ASN A 881 -18.96 7.33 -2.66
N VAL A 882 -17.92 7.35 -3.51
CA VAL A 882 -16.98 8.49 -3.63
C VAL A 882 -17.29 9.33 -4.87
N ARG A 883 -17.16 10.65 -4.72
CA ARG A 883 -17.24 11.61 -5.83
C ARG A 883 -15.86 12.21 -6.08
N ILE A 884 -15.35 12.15 -7.30
CA ILE A 884 -14.14 12.87 -7.74
C ILE A 884 -14.56 13.84 -8.85
N LEU A 885 -14.40 15.13 -8.61
CA LEU A 885 -14.91 16.19 -9.47
C LEU A 885 -13.77 17.12 -9.89
N ASN A 886 -13.68 17.47 -11.17
CA ASN A 886 -12.75 18.48 -11.69
C ASN A 886 -11.26 18.19 -11.37
N SER A 887 -10.86 16.91 -11.34
CA SER A 887 -9.46 16.51 -11.10
C SER A 887 -8.58 16.78 -12.31
N ASN A 888 -7.41 17.39 -12.11
CA ASN A 888 -6.48 17.72 -13.19
C ASN A 888 -5.07 17.16 -12.95
N ALA A 889 -4.51 16.51 -13.96
CA ALA A 889 -3.10 16.11 -14.04
C ALA A 889 -2.42 16.88 -15.19
N ASN A 890 -1.55 17.83 -14.85
CA ASN A 890 -0.90 18.73 -15.81
C ASN A 890 0.60 18.42 -15.92
N ALA A 891 1.05 17.86 -17.03
CA ALA A 891 2.43 17.41 -17.20
C ALA A 891 3.17 18.15 -18.32
N THR A 892 4.40 18.62 -18.07
CA THR A 892 5.24 19.15 -19.16
C THR A 892 5.87 18.05 -20.03
N GLU A 893 5.81 16.78 -19.61
CA GLU A 893 6.13 15.61 -20.44
C GLU A 893 5.04 14.53 -20.37
N ASN A 894 4.90 13.81 -19.24
CA ASN A 894 4.10 12.59 -19.15
C ASN A 894 3.07 12.61 -18.01
N ALA A 895 1.85 12.11 -18.25
CA ALA A 895 0.81 12.00 -17.22
C ALA A 895 0.12 10.62 -17.23
N MET A 896 -0.11 10.09 -16.04
CA MET A 896 -0.78 8.81 -15.79
C MET A 896 -1.86 8.99 -14.73
N GLY A 897 -3.12 8.66 -15.04
CA GLY A 897 -4.23 8.71 -14.09
C GLY A 897 -4.72 10.13 -13.79
N GLY A 898 -5.59 10.68 -14.64
CA GLY A 898 -6.10 12.06 -14.46
C GLY A 898 -6.86 12.30 -13.15
N SER A 899 -7.37 11.24 -12.53
CA SER A 899 -7.92 11.25 -11.17
C SER A 899 -7.21 10.28 -10.23
N ILE A 900 -6.98 9.03 -10.66
CA ILE A 900 -6.44 7.94 -9.84
C ILE A 900 -5.28 7.29 -10.61
N CYS A 901 -4.14 7.14 -9.97
CA CYS A 901 -3.03 6.33 -10.47
C CYS A 901 -2.64 5.27 -9.43
N ASP A 902 -2.56 4.02 -9.88
CA ASP A 902 -2.22 2.87 -9.07
C ASP A 902 -1.13 2.04 -9.77
N LEU A 903 0.01 1.89 -9.10
CA LEU A 903 1.19 1.25 -9.69
C LEU A 903 1.38 -0.22 -9.28
N SER A 904 0.59 -0.78 -8.35
CA SER A 904 0.72 -2.21 -7.94
C SER A 904 -0.46 -2.80 -7.14
N SER A 905 -1.50 -2.02 -6.80
CA SER A 905 -2.48 -2.34 -5.76
C SER A 905 -3.74 -3.01 -6.29
N ASN A 906 -4.32 -3.96 -5.55
CA ASN A 906 -5.67 -4.44 -5.89
C ASN A 906 -6.69 -3.33 -5.55
N MET A 907 -7.49 -2.93 -6.55
CA MET A 907 -8.43 -1.81 -6.46
C MET A 907 -9.89 -2.25 -6.61
N GLU A 908 -10.75 -1.71 -5.76
CA GLU A 908 -12.21 -1.88 -5.79
C GLU A 908 -12.89 -0.51 -5.83
N LEU A 909 -13.66 -0.24 -6.88
CA LEU A 909 -14.51 0.94 -7.02
C LEU A 909 -15.98 0.49 -7.01
N ASN A 910 -16.79 1.00 -6.08
CA ASN A 910 -18.23 0.73 -6.03
C ASN A 910 -19.02 2.02 -5.78
N ASN A 911 -20.00 2.31 -6.64
CA ASN A 911 -20.77 3.55 -6.60
C ASN A 911 -19.87 4.80 -6.61
N VAL A 912 -18.82 4.78 -7.44
CA VAL A 912 -17.89 5.89 -7.62
C VAL A 912 -18.35 6.74 -8.79
N THR A 913 -18.48 8.05 -8.58
CA THR A 913 -18.71 9.03 -9.67
C THR A 913 -17.45 9.83 -9.89
N VAL A 914 -16.88 9.77 -11.10
CA VAL A 914 -15.83 10.70 -11.53
C VAL A 914 -16.36 11.60 -12.64
N GLN A 915 -16.18 12.91 -12.49
CA GLN A 915 -16.70 13.91 -13.42
C GLN A 915 -15.65 15.00 -13.71
N ASN A 916 -15.53 15.39 -14.98
CA ASN A 916 -14.62 16.45 -15.44
C ASN A 916 -13.14 16.16 -15.14
N SER A 917 -12.69 14.91 -15.30
CA SER A 917 -11.27 14.56 -15.19
C SER A 917 -10.50 15.10 -16.40
N LEU A 918 -9.33 15.69 -16.17
CA LEU A 918 -8.47 16.25 -17.22
C LEU A 918 -7.04 15.74 -17.10
N ILE A 919 -6.48 15.30 -18.23
CA ILE A 919 -5.04 15.26 -18.46
C ILE A 919 -4.68 16.28 -19.54
N ASP A 920 -3.75 17.17 -19.24
CA ASP A 920 -2.99 17.90 -20.27
C ASP A 920 -1.51 17.56 -20.11
N ALA A 921 -0.95 16.89 -21.12
CA ALA A 921 0.44 16.48 -21.19
C ALA A 921 1.05 16.82 -22.56
N LYS A 922 2.38 16.83 -22.65
CA LYS A 922 3.09 17.06 -23.92
C LYS A 922 3.27 15.77 -24.72
N SER A 923 3.80 14.73 -24.09
CA SER A 923 4.41 13.57 -24.78
C SER A 923 3.56 12.31 -24.66
N ILE A 924 3.16 11.93 -23.44
CA ILE A 924 2.32 10.76 -23.17
C ILE A 924 1.24 11.11 -22.14
N ALA A 925 -0.01 10.73 -22.41
CA ALA A 925 -1.08 10.70 -21.42
C ALA A 925 -1.77 9.33 -21.42
N SER A 926 -1.92 8.73 -20.24
CA SER A 926 -2.46 7.38 -20.09
C SER A 926 -3.47 7.31 -18.93
N GLY A 927 -4.66 6.78 -19.17
CA GLY A 927 -5.71 6.65 -18.16
C GLY A 927 -6.31 8.00 -17.76
N GLY A 928 -7.16 8.58 -18.62
CA GLY A 928 -7.74 9.92 -18.43
C GLY A 928 -8.50 10.11 -17.11
N VAL A 929 -8.95 9.02 -16.48
CA VAL A 929 -9.38 8.96 -15.08
C VAL A 929 -8.46 8.04 -14.27
N ILE A 930 -8.32 6.77 -14.67
CA ILE A 930 -7.66 5.69 -13.95
C ILE A 930 -6.48 5.15 -14.77
N TYR A 931 -5.30 5.13 -14.17
CA TYR A 931 -4.15 4.36 -14.63
C TYR A 931 -3.84 3.26 -13.61
N LEU A 932 -3.68 2.00 -14.05
CA LEU A 932 -3.56 0.85 -13.15
C LEU A 932 -2.61 -0.26 -13.67
N GLU A 933 -1.55 -0.53 -12.91
CA GLU A 933 -0.56 -1.61 -13.15
C GLU A 933 -0.77 -2.83 -12.22
N SER A 934 -1.99 -3.06 -11.74
CA SER A 934 -2.28 -4.10 -10.75
C SER A 934 -2.52 -5.51 -11.30
N ALA A 935 -2.70 -6.46 -10.39
CA ALA A 935 -3.12 -7.84 -10.68
C ALA A 935 -4.65 -8.04 -10.69
N GLN A 936 -5.43 -7.13 -10.08
CA GLN A 936 -6.91 -7.08 -10.16
C GLN A 936 -7.46 -5.65 -10.00
N MET A 937 -8.46 -5.31 -10.83
CA MET A 937 -9.36 -4.17 -10.62
C MET A 937 -10.82 -4.60 -10.77
N GLU A 938 -11.68 -4.22 -9.82
CA GLU A 938 -13.12 -4.35 -9.93
C GLU A 938 -13.82 -2.99 -9.87
N ILE A 939 -14.68 -2.71 -10.85
CA ILE A 939 -15.51 -1.50 -10.95
C ILE A 939 -16.98 -1.93 -10.99
N THR A 940 -17.78 -1.41 -10.07
CA THR A 940 -19.21 -1.74 -9.92
C THR A 940 -20.05 -0.47 -9.77
N ASN A 941 -21.23 -0.43 -10.40
CA ASN A 941 -22.25 0.62 -10.20
C ASN A 941 -21.73 2.07 -10.36
N SER A 942 -20.68 2.29 -11.15
CA SER A 942 -19.88 3.52 -11.16
C SER A 942 -20.07 4.33 -12.44
N LYS A 943 -19.80 5.64 -12.40
CA LYS A 943 -20.05 6.57 -13.51
C LYS A 943 -18.84 7.45 -13.80
N PHE A 944 -18.43 7.52 -15.07
CA PHE A 944 -17.27 8.26 -15.54
C PHE A 944 -17.70 9.26 -16.63
N LEU A 945 -17.70 10.55 -16.30
CA LEU A 945 -18.37 11.60 -17.07
C LEU A 945 -17.40 12.70 -17.49
N ASN A 946 -17.41 13.10 -18.76
CA ASN A 946 -16.61 14.22 -19.30
C ASN A 946 -15.10 14.08 -18.99
N SER A 947 -14.52 12.93 -19.32
CA SER A 947 -13.07 12.72 -19.24
C SER A 947 -12.37 13.29 -20.46
N ARG A 948 -11.30 14.07 -20.27
CA ARG A 948 -10.60 14.78 -21.34
C ARG A 948 -9.10 14.55 -21.26
N LEU A 949 -8.47 14.22 -22.39
CA LEU A 949 -7.07 13.80 -22.44
C LEU A 949 -6.37 14.44 -23.66
N LYS A 950 -5.29 15.19 -23.41
CA LYS A 950 -4.47 15.87 -24.41
C LYS A 950 -3.00 15.49 -24.25
N ALA A 951 -2.38 15.00 -25.34
CA ALA A 951 -0.95 14.62 -25.41
C ALA A 951 -0.50 14.33 -26.84
N THR A 952 0.80 14.15 -27.10
CA THR A 952 1.27 13.61 -28.40
C THR A 952 0.81 12.16 -28.60
N ASN A 953 0.84 11.34 -27.55
CA ASN A 953 0.35 9.96 -27.55
C ASN A 953 -0.65 9.74 -26.40
N ALA A 954 -1.79 9.12 -26.71
CA ALA A 954 -2.89 8.89 -25.78
C ALA A 954 -3.23 7.40 -25.64
N MET A 955 -3.52 6.95 -24.41
CA MET A 955 -3.91 5.57 -24.09
C MET A 955 -5.02 5.59 -23.04
N GLY A 956 -6.22 5.09 -23.37
CA GLY A 956 -7.29 4.92 -22.39
C GLY A 956 -7.87 6.25 -21.89
N GLY A 957 -8.81 6.84 -22.62
CA GLY A 957 -9.40 8.14 -22.28
C GLY A 957 -10.15 8.19 -20.94
N VAL A 958 -10.48 7.03 -20.36
CA VAL A 958 -10.87 6.89 -18.94
C VAL A 958 -9.95 5.91 -18.22
N ILE A 959 -9.76 4.70 -18.73
CA ILE A 959 -9.06 3.58 -18.06
C ILE A 959 -7.85 3.13 -18.90
N SER A 960 -6.69 2.99 -18.27
CA SER A 960 -5.49 2.38 -18.87
C SER A 960 -4.91 1.31 -17.95
N THR A 961 -4.68 0.11 -18.50
CA THR A 961 -4.42 -1.14 -17.73
C THR A 961 -3.45 -2.09 -18.44
N TYR A 962 -2.61 -2.77 -17.65
CA TYR A 962 -1.53 -3.63 -18.18
C TYR A 962 -1.64 -5.12 -17.79
N TYR A 963 -1.47 -5.50 -16.52
CA TYR A 963 -1.21 -6.91 -16.17
C TYR A 963 -2.40 -7.69 -15.62
N GLY A 964 -3.39 -7.02 -15.02
CA GLY A 964 -4.38 -7.64 -14.16
C GLY A 964 -5.67 -8.15 -14.82
N LEU A 965 -6.52 -8.71 -13.98
CA LEU A 965 -7.93 -8.96 -14.28
C LEU A 965 -8.74 -7.68 -14.03
N THR A 966 -9.22 -7.05 -15.09
CA THR A 966 -10.17 -5.91 -15.02
C THR A 966 -11.59 -6.42 -15.19
N THR A 967 -12.45 -6.20 -14.19
CA THR A 967 -13.88 -6.53 -14.26
C THR A 967 -14.73 -5.28 -14.03
N ILE A 968 -15.63 -4.98 -14.96
CA ILE A 968 -16.51 -3.80 -14.94
C ILE A 968 -17.97 -4.26 -15.00
N ARG A 969 -18.79 -3.83 -14.04
CA ARG A 969 -20.18 -4.25 -13.88
C ARG A 969 -21.11 -3.04 -13.67
N GLY A 970 -22.24 -2.99 -14.38
CA GLY A 970 -23.32 -2.03 -14.09
C GLY A 970 -22.88 -0.56 -14.15
N SER A 971 -21.94 -0.20 -15.03
CA SER A 971 -21.22 1.07 -14.98
C SER A 971 -21.33 1.87 -16.29
N ASP A 972 -21.35 3.20 -16.16
CA ASP A 972 -21.51 4.15 -17.27
C ASP A 972 -20.21 4.91 -17.57
N PHE A 973 -19.89 5.06 -18.85
CA PHE A 973 -18.81 5.90 -19.37
C PHE A 973 -19.40 6.84 -20.42
N GLU A 974 -19.28 8.14 -20.24
CA GLU A 974 -19.98 9.13 -21.09
C GLU A 974 -19.16 10.42 -21.32
N LEU A 975 -19.22 10.97 -22.54
CA LEU A 975 -18.54 12.20 -22.97
C LEU A 975 -17.00 12.12 -22.85
N THR A 976 -16.37 11.03 -23.31
CA THR A 976 -14.90 10.93 -23.27
C THR A 976 -14.27 11.54 -24.52
N ASN A 977 -13.27 12.42 -24.36
CA ASN A 977 -12.65 13.15 -25.47
C ASN A 977 -11.12 13.07 -25.41
N ILE A 978 -10.52 12.38 -26.38
CA ILE A 978 -9.07 12.32 -26.62
C ILE A 978 -8.71 13.25 -27.79
N ALA A 979 -7.82 14.20 -27.51
CA ALA A 979 -7.21 15.09 -28.49
C ALA A 979 -5.70 14.90 -28.50
N SER A 980 -5.21 13.93 -29.28
CA SER A 980 -3.77 13.74 -29.51
C SER A 980 -3.33 14.12 -30.92
N THR A 981 -2.01 14.21 -31.13
CA THR A 981 -1.42 14.59 -32.42
C THR A 981 -0.88 13.38 -33.19
N ASN A 982 -0.26 12.41 -32.50
CA ASN A 982 0.30 11.22 -33.13
C ASN A 982 -0.63 10.00 -32.95
N ASN A 983 -0.66 9.40 -31.76
CA ASN A 983 -1.38 8.14 -31.51
C ASN A 983 -2.51 8.28 -30.49
N SER A 984 -3.58 7.50 -30.67
CA SER A 984 -4.64 7.29 -29.68
C SER A 984 -5.06 5.82 -29.65
N TYR A 985 -4.98 5.18 -28.48
CA TYR A 985 -5.37 3.79 -28.28
C TYR A 985 -6.46 3.70 -27.21
N GLY A 986 -7.65 3.25 -27.56
CA GLY A 986 -8.74 3.02 -26.60
C GLY A 986 -9.37 4.31 -26.09
N GLY A 987 -10.40 4.79 -26.79
CA GLY A 987 -11.05 6.07 -26.45
C GLY A 987 -11.62 6.14 -25.03
N VAL A 988 -12.06 5.01 -24.45
CA VAL A 988 -12.39 4.88 -23.02
C VAL A 988 -11.40 3.96 -22.33
N ILE A 989 -11.20 2.73 -22.83
CA ILE A 989 -10.37 1.69 -22.20
C ILE A 989 -9.19 1.32 -23.10
N TYR A 990 -7.98 1.39 -22.55
CA TYR A 990 -6.78 0.73 -23.06
C TYR A 990 -6.41 -0.42 -22.12
N HIS A 991 -6.36 -1.65 -22.65
CA HIS A 991 -6.02 -2.83 -21.87
C HIS A 991 -5.05 -3.73 -22.66
N THR A 992 -3.86 -3.97 -22.10
CA THR A 992 -2.88 -4.93 -22.64
C THR A 992 -2.80 -6.17 -21.75
N LEU A 993 -1.93 -7.14 -22.07
CA LEU A 993 -1.42 -8.33 -21.34
C LEU A 993 -2.34 -9.16 -20.38
N GLY A 994 -3.20 -8.56 -19.57
CA GLY A 994 -4.16 -9.19 -18.65
C GLY A 994 -5.49 -9.63 -19.31
N THR A 995 -6.61 -9.44 -18.61
CA THR A 995 -7.96 -9.92 -19.01
C THR A 995 -9.02 -8.85 -18.72
N LEU A 996 -9.93 -8.59 -19.68
CA LEU A 996 -10.99 -7.59 -19.54
C LEU A 996 -12.37 -8.24 -19.65
N TYR A 997 -13.20 -8.07 -18.61
CA TYR A 997 -14.61 -8.47 -18.59
C TYR A 997 -15.52 -7.24 -18.37
N THR A 998 -16.53 -7.06 -19.22
CA THR A 998 -17.59 -6.06 -19.01
C THR A 998 -18.98 -6.71 -19.00
N ILE A 999 -19.81 -6.34 -18.03
CA ILE A 999 -21.17 -6.89 -17.83
C ILE A 999 -22.13 -5.73 -17.52
N ASN A 1000 -23.23 -5.59 -18.26
CA ASN A 1000 -24.21 -4.50 -18.06
C ASN A 1000 -23.54 -3.10 -18.08
N THR A 1001 -22.70 -2.84 -19.08
CA THR A 1001 -21.79 -1.67 -19.10
C THR A 1001 -22.07 -0.79 -20.33
N LYS A 1002 -22.18 0.53 -20.12
CA LYS A 1002 -22.46 1.51 -21.18
C LYS A 1002 -21.22 2.37 -21.48
N PHE A 1003 -20.87 2.46 -22.76
CA PHE A 1003 -19.88 3.38 -23.32
C PHE A 1003 -20.60 4.28 -24.32
N ASN A 1004 -20.76 5.57 -24.03
CA ASN A 1004 -21.51 6.50 -24.88
C ASN A 1004 -20.74 7.78 -25.21
N ASN A 1005 -20.90 8.25 -26.45
CA ASN A 1005 -20.38 9.53 -26.94
C ASN A 1005 -18.89 9.72 -26.60
N THR A 1006 -18.06 8.94 -27.29
CA THR A 1006 -16.59 9.00 -27.16
C THR A 1006 -15.99 9.54 -28.44
N LEU A 1007 -15.09 10.51 -28.33
CA LEU A 1007 -14.40 11.13 -29.45
C LEU A 1007 -12.89 10.88 -29.32
N SER A 1008 -12.29 10.25 -30.33
CA SER A 1008 -10.83 10.04 -30.39
C SER A 1008 -10.25 10.68 -31.66
N LYS A 1009 -9.39 11.69 -31.48
CA LYS A 1009 -8.71 12.42 -32.55
C LYS A 1009 -7.19 12.25 -32.45
N ALA A 1010 -6.55 11.79 -33.53
CA ALA A 1010 -5.09 11.67 -33.66
C ALA A 1010 -4.66 11.57 -35.14
N SER A 1011 -3.37 11.33 -35.41
CA SER A 1011 -2.93 10.83 -36.73
C SER A 1011 -3.31 9.36 -36.92
N THR A 1012 -3.05 8.55 -35.89
CA THR A 1012 -3.37 7.12 -35.84
C THR A 1012 -4.25 6.80 -34.63
N VAL A 1013 -5.40 6.19 -34.85
CA VAL A 1013 -6.36 5.82 -33.81
C VAL A 1013 -6.77 4.34 -33.95
N TYR A 1014 -6.72 3.60 -32.84
CA TYR A 1014 -7.20 2.23 -32.75
C TYR A 1014 -8.18 2.08 -31.57
N GLY A 1015 -9.41 1.66 -31.85
CA GLY A 1015 -10.41 1.39 -30.82
C GLY A 1015 -11.02 2.65 -30.23
N GLY A 1016 -12.06 3.18 -30.87
CA GLY A 1016 -12.68 4.45 -30.51
C GLY A 1016 -13.33 4.47 -29.12
N SER A 1017 -13.61 3.30 -28.53
CA SER A 1017 -13.96 3.13 -27.12
C SER A 1017 -13.05 2.12 -26.40
N ILE A 1018 -12.70 0.99 -27.02
CA ILE A 1018 -11.86 -0.05 -26.39
C ILE A 1018 -10.71 -0.44 -27.32
N TYR A 1019 -9.48 -0.44 -26.78
CA TYR A 1019 -8.32 -1.10 -27.34
C TYR A 1019 -7.93 -2.28 -26.44
N PHE A 1020 -7.85 -3.48 -27.01
CA PHE A 1020 -7.49 -4.70 -26.29
C PHE A 1020 -6.33 -5.46 -26.94
N SER A 1021 -5.25 -5.68 -26.19
CA SER A 1021 -4.17 -6.61 -26.54
C SER A 1021 -3.74 -7.47 -25.33
N GLY A 1022 -4.72 -7.85 -24.51
CA GLY A 1022 -4.58 -8.83 -23.44
C GLY A 1022 -4.69 -10.27 -23.91
N THR A 1023 -5.16 -11.13 -23.02
CA THR A 1023 -5.28 -12.59 -23.25
C THR A 1023 -6.72 -13.00 -23.57
N THR A 1024 -7.70 -12.54 -22.78
CA THR A 1024 -9.14 -12.77 -23.02
C THR A 1024 -9.93 -11.48 -22.87
N LEU A 1025 -10.79 -11.18 -23.85
CA LEU A 1025 -11.83 -10.15 -23.77
C LEU A 1025 -13.21 -10.79 -23.74
N LYS A 1026 -14.05 -10.45 -22.75
CA LYS A 1026 -15.48 -10.78 -22.77
C LYS A 1026 -16.33 -9.52 -22.59
N LEU A 1027 -17.25 -9.28 -23.53
CA LEU A 1027 -18.27 -8.24 -23.44
C LEU A 1027 -19.65 -8.93 -23.37
N ASN A 1028 -20.41 -8.66 -22.32
CA ASN A 1028 -21.75 -9.23 -22.11
C ASN A 1028 -22.71 -8.10 -21.72
N HIS A 1029 -23.88 -7.99 -22.36
CA HIS A 1029 -24.82 -6.87 -22.13
C HIS A 1029 -24.09 -5.50 -22.14
N THR A 1030 -23.25 -5.28 -23.16
CA THR A 1030 -22.35 -4.12 -23.23
C THR A 1030 -22.74 -3.22 -24.40
N ASN A 1031 -22.96 -1.94 -24.10
CA ASN A 1031 -23.57 -0.98 -25.02
C ASN A 1031 -22.53 0.07 -25.42
N ILE A 1032 -21.90 -0.08 -26.59
CA ILE A 1032 -20.96 0.89 -27.16
C ILE A 1032 -21.67 1.71 -28.24
N THR A 1033 -21.85 2.99 -27.95
CA THR A 1033 -22.76 3.88 -28.68
C THR A 1033 -22.12 5.24 -28.95
N GLN A 1034 -22.35 5.79 -30.15
CA GLN A 1034 -21.80 7.10 -30.55
C GLN A 1034 -20.27 7.24 -30.36
N SER A 1035 -19.52 6.15 -30.55
CA SER A 1035 -18.05 6.15 -30.47
C SER A 1035 -17.44 6.55 -31.82
N VAL A 1036 -16.64 7.61 -31.86
CA VAL A 1036 -16.20 8.30 -33.08
C VAL A 1036 -14.68 8.44 -33.13
N ILE A 1037 -14.09 7.89 -34.19
CA ILE A 1037 -12.68 8.10 -34.57
C ILE A 1037 -12.58 9.17 -35.67
N ASN A 1038 -11.80 10.21 -35.38
CA ASN A 1038 -11.37 11.25 -36.31
C ASN A 1038 -9.85 11.18 -36.50
N ALA A 1039 -9.37 10.19 -37.27
CA ALA A 1039 -7.95 10.06 -37.58
C ALA A 1039 -7.57 10.84 -38.85
N THR A 1040 -6.33 11.34 -38.96
CA THR A 1040 -5.84 11.97 -40.21
C THR A 1040 -5.05 11.02 -41.11
N SER A 1041 -4.64 9.86 -40.59
CA SER A 1041 -3.95 8.80 -41.33
C SER A 1041 -4.67 7.46 -41.18
N THR A 1042 -4.60 6.81 -40.01
CA THR A 1042 -5.16 5.46 -39.79
C THR A 1042 -6.23 5.48 -38.70
N GLY A 1043 -7.43 5.00 -38.99
CA GLY A 1043 -8.54 4.93 -38.03
C GLY A 1043 -9.23 3.58 -38.07
N LEU A 1044 -8.90 2.67 -37.15
CA LEU A 1044 -9.51 1.34 -37.08
C LEU A 1044 -10.41 1.18 -35.84
N ALA A 1045 -11.50 0.45 -36.02
CA ALA A 1045 -12.48 0.13 -34.98
C ALA A 1045 -13.11 1.36 -34.30
N GLY A 1046 -14.19 1.90 -34.88
CA GLY A 1046 -14.94 3.02 -34.28
C GLY A 1046 -15.41 2.74 -32.85
N ALA A 1047 -15.59 1.47 -32.45
CA ALA A 1047 -15.84 1.02 -31.07
C ALA A 1047 -14.69 0.18 -30.47
N LEU A 1048 -14.41 -1.03 -31.00
CA LEU A 1048 -13.54 -2.04 -30.36
C LEU A 1048 -12.43 -2.54 -31.29
N TYR A 1049 -11.18 -2.28 -30.95
CA TYR A 1049 -10.00 -2.90 -31.56
C TYR A 1049 -9.49 -4.05 -30.66
N SER A 1050 -9.32 -5.25 -31.21
CA SER A 1050 -8.78 -6.40 -30.48
C SER A 1050 -7.65 -7.12 -31.22
N GLU A 1051 -6.48 -7.22 -30.59
CA GLU A 1051 -5.35 -8.00 -31.11
C GLU A 1051 -5.42 -9.48 -30.68
N ALA A 1052 -6.28 -9.79 -29.71
CA ALA A 1052 -6.43 -11.09 -29.08
C ALA A 1052 -7.88 -11.61 -29.17
N ASN A 1053 -8.13 -12.78 -28.59
CA ASN A 1053 -9.42 -13.45 -28.69
C ASN A 1053 -10.52 -12.67 -27.94
N ALA A 1054 -11.64 -12.43 -28.62
CA ALA A 1054 -12.78 -11.69 -28.09
C ALA A 1054 -14.08 -12.47 -28.21
N GLU A 1055 -14.86 -12.45 -27.13
CA GLU A 1055 -16.18 -13.07 -27.00
C GLU A 1055 -17.19 -11.98 -26.63
N ILE A 1056 -18.28 -11.88 -27.40
CA ILE A 1056 -19.25 -10.79 -27.32
C ILE A 1056 -20.65 -11.38 -27.37
N GLU A 1057 -21.43 -11.21 -26.30
CA GLU A 1057 -22.81 -11.69 -26.21
C GLU A 1057 -23.77 -10.55 -25.85
N ALA A 1058 -24.98 -10.60 -26.40
CA ALA A 1058 -26.12 -9.76 -26.02
C ALA A 1058 -25.77 -8.26 -25.94
N SER A 1059 -24.94 -7.78 -26.85
CA SER A 1059 -24.33 -6.44 -26.78
C SER A 1059 -24.89 -5.52 -27.87
N ASN A 1060 -24.64 -4.21 -27.76
CA ASN A 1060 -25.14 -3.20 -28.67
C ASN A 1060 -24.00 -2.32 -29.21
N PHE A 1061 -23.81 -2.29 -30.53
CA PHE A 1061 -22.88 -1.40 -31.24
C PHE A 1061 -23.70 -0.48 -32.14
N ILE A 1062 -23.92 0.78 -31.70
CA ILE A 1062 -24.87 1.70 -32.36
C ILE A 1062 -24.22 3.05 -32.69
N ASN A 1063 -24.36 3.51 -33.94
CA ASN A 1063 -23.87 4.82 -34.41
C ASN A 1063 -22.36 5.05 -34.25
N ASN A 1064 -21.54 3.99 -34.20
CA ASN A 1064 -20.08 4.12 -34.07
C ASN A 1064 -19.44 4.41 -35.44
N LYS A 1065 -18.40 5.25 -35.46
CA LYS A 1065 -17.82 5.79 -36.71
C LYS A 1065 -16.30 5.75 -36.72
N ALA A 1066 -15.72 5.43 -37.87
CA ALA A 1066 -14.29 5.54 -38.13
C ALA A 1066 -14.00 6.33 -39.42
N SER A 1067 -13.07 7.28 -39.33
CA SER A 1067 -12.62 8.12 -40.44
C SER A 1067 -11.10 8.32 -40.44
N GLY A 1068 -10.55 8.58 -41.63
CA GLY A 1068 -9.10 8.64 -41.92
C GLY A 1068 -8.81 8.26 -43.38
N LYS A 1069 -7.54 7.98 -43.70
CA LYS A 1069 -7.13 7.46 -45.04
C LYS A 1069 -7.19 5.93 -45.06
N SER A 1070 -6.58 5.30 -44.06
CA SER A 1070 -6.58 3.85 -43.84
C SER A 1070 -7.59 3.49 -42.77
N VAL A 1071 -8.77 3.01 -43.17
CA VAL A 1071 -9.95 2.92 -42.29
C VAL A 1071 -10.64 1.57 -42.43
N GLY A 1072 -11.11 1.01 -41.31
CA GLY A 1072 -11.98 -0.15 -41.33
C GLY A 1072 -12.52 -0.55 -39.95
N GLY A 1073 -13.69 -1.19 -39.95
CA GLY A 1073 -14.42 -1.54 -38.73
C GLY A 1073 -15.08 -0.30 -38.13
N GLY A 1074 -16.26 0.11 -38.61
CA GLY A 1074 -17.00 1.20 -38.00
C GLY A 1074 -17.46 0.87 -36.57
N ALA A 1075 -17.66 -0.41 -36.25
CA ALA A 1075 -17.72 -0.92 -34.89
C ALA A 1075 -16.41 -1.63 -34.48
N ILE A 1076 -16.09 -2.78 -35.08
CA ILE A 1076 -15.05 -3.70 -34.59
C ILE A 1076 -13.93 -3.89 -35.62
N ALA A 1077 -12.68 -3.95 -35.16
CA ALA A 1077 -11.58 -4.51 -35.95
C ALA A 1077 -10.78 -5.53 -35.12
N THR A 1078 -10.45 -6.69 -35.70
CA THR A 1078 -9.79 -7.80 -34.98
C THR A 1078 -8.59 -8.40 -35.71
N LEU A 1079 -7.53 -8.69 -34.95
CA LEU A 1079 -6.42 -9.57 -35.36
C LEU A 1079 -6.49 -10.96 -34.69
N GLY A 1080 -7.31 -11.13 -33.65
CA GLY A 1080 -7.55 -12.39 -32.93
C GLY A 1080 -8.80 -13.13 -33.42
N ASN A 1081 -9.06 -14.30 -32.83
CA ASN A 1081 -10.32 -15.03 -33.08
C ASN A 1081 -11.49 -14.24 -32.47
N LEU A 1082 -12.66 -14.28 -33.09
CA LEU A 1082 -13.81 -13.46 -32.69
C LEU A 1082 -15.09 -14.31 -32.64
N VAL A 1083 -15.77 -14.31 -31.50
CA VAL A 1083 -17.09 -14.94 -31.32
C VAL A 1083 -18.09 -13.86 -30.92
N ILE A 1084 -19.13 -13.66 -31.72
CA ILE A 1084 -20.21 -12.72 -31.45
C ILE A 1084 -21.55 -13.42 -31.60
N THR A 1085 -22.40 -13.34 -30.58
CA THR A 1085 -23.78 -13.84 -30.59
C THR A 1085 -24.75 -12.80 -30.02
N LYS A 1086 -26.03 -12.90 -30.42
CA LYS A 1086 -27.16 -12.09 -29.91
C LYS A 1086 -26.93 -10.56 -29.97
N THR A 1087 -25.99 -10.06 -30.75
CA THR A 1087 -25.51 -8.66 -30.70
C THR A 1087 -26.13 -7.82 -31.81
N ASN A 1088 -26.43 -6.55 -31.53
CA ASN A 1088 -26.94 -5.59 -32.49
C ASN A 1088 -25.81 -4.71 -33.06
N PHE A 1089 -25.68 -4.65 -34.38
CA PHE A 1089 -24.89 -3.66 -35.11
C PHE A 1089 -25.83 -2.73 -35.87
N ILE A 1090 -25.94 -1.46 -35.46
CA ILE A 1090 -26.91 -0.51 -36.04
C ILE A 1090 -26.21 0.79 -36.42
N SER A 1091 -26.31 1.19 -37.69
CA SER A 1091 -25.83 2.49 -38.21
C SER A 1091 -24.34 2.80 -37.92
N ASN A 1092 -23.51 1.76 -37.79
CA ASN A 1092 -22.06 1.91 -37.69
C ASN A 1092 -21.49 2.25 -39.08
N ASN A 1093 -20.37 2.98 -39.14
CA ASN A 1093 -19.79 3.41 -40.40
C ASN A 1093 -18.26 3.49 -40.40
N ALA A 1094 -17.64 3.01 -41.47
CA ALA A 1094 -16.25 3.23 -41.79
C ALA A 1094 -16.17 4.01 -43.10
N SER A 1095 -15.34 5.06 -43.18
CA SER A 1095 -15.20 5.88 -44.40
C SER A 1095 -14.45 5.19 -45.56
N ASN A 1096 -14.36 3.86 -45.56
CA ASN A 1096 -13.72 3.05 -46.60
C ASN A 1096 -14.39 1.66 -46.71
N VAL A 1097 -14.05 0.69 -45.83
CA VAL A 1097 -14.59 -0.68 -45.88
C VAL A 1097 -14.86 -1.27 -44.49
N GLY A 1098 -15.93 -2.06 -44.36
CA GLY A 1098 -16.31 -2.72 -43.10
C GLY A 1098 -17.00 -1.76 -42.13
N ASN A 1099 -18.22 -1.34 -42.44
CA ASN A 1099 -19.08 -0.51 -41.57
C ASN A 1099 -19.29 -1.14 -40.18
N ALA A 1100 -19.46 -2.46 -40.11
CA ALA A 1100 -19.56 -3.18 -38.84
C ALA A 1100 -18.21 -3.76 -38.42
N ILE A 1101 -17.66 -4.72 -39.18
CA ILE A 1101 -16.51 -5.52 -38.74
C ILE A 1101 -15.43 -5.66 -39.83
N THR A 1102 -14.17 -5.41 -39.46
CA THR A 1102 -12.98 -5.76 -40.25
C THR A 1102 -12.13 -6.80 -39.52
N GLY A 1103 -11.61 -7.79 -40.23
CA GLY A 1103 -10.76 -8.84 -39.64
C GLY A 1103 -9.78 -9.46 -40.63
N VAL A 1104 -8.82 -10.23 -40.11
CA VAL A 1104 -7.75 -10.89 -40.89
C VAL A 1104 -7.54 -12.37 -40.56
N GLN A 1105 -8.47 -12.99 -39.82
CA GLN A 1105 -8.36 -14.39 -39.36
C GLN A 1105 -9.49 -15.28 -39.91
N LYS A 1106 -9.19 -16.57 -40.12
CA LYS A 1106 -10.15 -17.56 -40.61
C LYS A 1106 -11.18 -18.05 -39.58
N LEU A 1107 -10.93 -17.88 -38.27
CA LEU A 1107 -11.81 -18.40 -37.21
C LEU A 1107 -12.61 -17.27 -36.56
N ILE A 1108 -13.74 -16.95 -37.18
CA ILE A 1108 -14.66 -15.89 -36.76
C ILE A 1108 -16.09 -16.43 -36.83
N THR A 1109 -16.82 -16.34 -35.72
CA THR A 1109 -18.21 -16.80 -35.58
C THR A 1109 -19.09 -15.60 -35.25
N ILE A 1110 -19.94 -15.20 -36.18
CA ILE A 1110 -20.77 -13.98 -36.09
C ILE A 1110 -22.27 -14.28 -36.32
N ASN A 1111 -22.71 -15.48 -35.94
CA ASN A 1111 -24.09 -15.95 -36.15
C ASN A 1111 -25.06 -15.46 -35.06
N GLY A 1112 -26.34 -15.33 -35.43
CA GLY A 1112 -27.42 -14.95 -34.51
C GLY A 1112 -27.36 -13.48 -34.07
N ASN A 1113 -26.74 -12.61 -34.87
CA ASN A 1113 -26.64 -11.17 -34.63
C ASN A 1113 -27.59 -10.39 -35.55
N TYR A 1114 -27.96 -9.17 -35.17
CA TYR A 1114 -28.72 -8.22 -36.00
C TYR A 1114 -27.79 -7.16 -36.57
N TRP A 1115 -28.04 -6.74 -37.81
CA TRP A 1115 -27.14 -5.86 -38.58
C TRP A 1115 -27.85 -4.60 -39.10
N GLY A 1116 -28.80 -4.07 -38.33
CA GLY A 1116 -29.50 -2.81 -38.65
C GLY A 1116 -30.50 -2.89 -39.80
N SER A 1117 -30.62 -4.06 -40.44
CA SER A 1117 -31.49 -4.33 -41.58
C SER A 1117 -31.94 -5.80 -41.55
N SER A 1118 -33.13 -6.08 -42.07
CA SER A 1118 -33.60 -7.44 -42.37
C SER A 1118 -32.94 -8.06 -43.61
N SER A 1119 -32.17 -7.28 -44.36
CA SER A 1119 -31.36 -7.67 -45.52
C SER A 1119 -30.05 -6.85 -45.56
N PRO A 1120 -28.99 -7.29 -44.86
CA PRO A 1120 -27.72 -6.57 -44.77
C PRO A 1120 -26.87 -6.68 -46.05
N ASN A 1121 -26.09 -5.65 -46.37
CA ASN A 1121 -25.11 -5.70 -47.46
C ASN A 1121 -23.73 -6.08 -46.92
N TRP A 1122 -23.38 -7.37 -46.98
CA TRP A 1122 -22.12 -7.90 -46.43
C TRP A 1122 -20.86 -7.26 -47.01
N LYS A 1123 -20.87 -6.77 -48.26
CA LYS A 1123 -19.71 -6.09 -48.87
C LYS A 1123 -19.42 -4.72 -48.23
N ASN A 1124 -20.44 -4.08 -47.66
CA ASN A 1124 -20.31 -2.82 -46.93
C ASN A 1124 -20.00 -3.09 -45.45
N GLU A 1125 -20.73 -4.02 -44.84
CA GLU A 1125 -20.65 -4.28 -43.41
C GLU A 1125 -19.39 -5.02 -42.98
N LEU A 1126 -18.87 -5.92 -43.82
CA LEU A 1126 -17.79 -6.86 -43.48
C LEU A 1126 -16.56 -6.68 -44.39
N LYS A 1127 -15.35 -6.77 -43.82
CA LYS A 1127 -14.09 -6.81 -44.59
C LYS A 1127 -13.12 -7.85 -44.05
N GLY A 1128 -12.67 -8.75 -44.94
CA GLY A 1128 -11.67 -9.79 -44.61
C GLY A 1128 -12.21 -10.94 -43.75
N ILE A 1129 -13.53 -11.02 -43.58
CA ILE A 1129 -14.24 -12.06 -42.84
C ILE A 1129 -15.41 -12.57 -43.70
N ASN A 1130 -15.86 -13.80 -43.47
CA ASN A 1130 -17.00 -14.38 -44.19
C ASN A 1130 -18.34 -13.84 -43.67
N GLU A 1131 -19.38 -13.92 -44.50
CA GLU A 1131 -20.76 -13.65 -44.10
C GLU A 1131 -21.31 -14.69 -43.10
N PRO A 1132 -22.25 -14.30 -42.20
CA PRO A 1132 -22.83 -15.21 -41.22
C PRO A 1132 -23.77 -16.22 -41.87
N THR A 1133 -23.72 -17.49 -41.45
CA THR A 1133 -24.65 -18.52 -41.93
C THR A 1133 -26.05 -18.40 -41.32
N SER A 1134 -26.21 -17.59 -40.27
CA SER A 1134 -27.52 -17.19 -39.73
C SER A 1134 -27.46 -15.83 -39.03
N TYR A 1135 -28.47 -14.99 -39.23
CA TYR A 1135 -28.58 -13.66 -38.62
C TYR A 1135 -30.03 -13.34 -38.24
N SER A 1136 -30.24 -12.45 -37.29
CA SER A 1136 -31.57 -11.98 -36.92
C SER A 1136 -32.08 -10.98 -37.94
N LYS A 1137 -33.38 -11.05 -38.29
CA LYS A 1137 -34.05 -10.06 -39.16
C LYS A 1137 -34.66 -8.89 -38.38
N THR A 1138 -34.75 -9.01 -37.05
CA THR A 1138 -35.26 -7.98 -36.12
C THR A 1138 -34.18 -7.61 -35.11
N GLN A 1139 -34.29 -6.40 -34.54
CA GLN A 1139 -33.44 -5.98 -33.44
C GLN A 1139 -33.63 -6.89 -32.22
N ILE A 1140 -32.52 -7.24 -31.58
CA ILE A 1140 -32.47 -8.11 -30.41
C ILE A 1140 -32.63 -7.25 -29.15
N ILE A 1141 -33.37 -7.74 -28.15
CA ILE A 1141 -33.54 -7.04 -26.87
C ILE A 1141 -32.34 -7.39 -25.97
N ASN A 1142 -31.50 -6.38 -25.72
CA ASN A 1142 -30.19 -6.45 -25.06
C ASN A 1142 -29.99 -5.25 -24.12
#